data_AF-A0A3N5SPG6-F1
#
_entry.id   AF-A0A3N5SPG6-F1
#
_cell.length_a   1.000
_cell.length_b   1.000
_cell.length_c   1.000
_cell.angle_alpha   90.00
_cell.angle_beta   90.00
_cell.angle_gamma   90.00
#
_symmetry.space_group_name_H-M   'P 1'
#
loop_
_entity.id
_entity.type
_entity.pdbx_description
1 polymer ?
#
loop_
_entity_poly.entity_id
_entity_poly.type
_entity_poly.pdbx_seq_one_letter_code
_entity_poly.pdbx_strand_id
1 'polypeptide(L)'
;VTEPRYTWFRTLRAAHVVIAPVRYNEEQMTVELLESGTCTIAFPYGAQGPRTAGLSSDYQRMLKQLFLNYDQSLPWAKSTVRPLKKAADPYPFDYNQKVYTFTVGDGHGGYNEMTVKENGVIKLPGNQIKRLFSEDSALIGMSRVALYASPKGGLPMEASPIGGIPAGVREVPLIRHDANVNNKVDDEDYFLAYVTGLSDWYYDTTKKDFVFFVDPYGDNRPYWLALKSSGSGATMGKYRQPSVSPDAPDTMDAFTNRIIFKQSELKFQKVSGGIPVDEDALGFVWFKLTSSYPLFKMPLDLHWCDTTGSGSIKFVAFDWKDATVTVDAFVGGDSVCTNCQMDTEYPIRRWGDKNLRMVMTNPLTTYYLQLDHIEVKYPQHLNAARDTLNMIAFSKLDTLPVPMTYRLSRMNDKKVWILRIPDNEDSVMLVDTVSNADSYVGSDLMNAGARYAVCNEAGFIRLDDAAFTRPERTQAREYIGSNLRNIENESDYIIITKPQFFTQAKRLAAHKKGHGFGSPLVVSVNDIFTDFSGGNVDPTAIRNFLAFAQRNWKNGDRLDYALLMGSGHYDYKQVKTGEPNIVIPAEVTGYSYPFSLGIDCTDDYYAYLGTNDTSAMSLSIGRLPCANENEAEAMIDKIIETEDTKKADWGSWRNSALLVADDDMQGSREDLIRGDFGHHASSERVAAVMDALRPSMDMRKTYLFDYAWTSNWEKPEASRAIINEINSGVGYVNYFGHGSETYWTDEH
;
A
#
# COMPACT_ATOMS: atom_id res chain seq x y z
N VAL A 1 -32.74 -38.05 1.88
CA VAL A 1 -32.41 -36.61 1.75
C VAL A 1 -31.35 -36.31 2.79
N THR A 2 -30.24 -35.70 2.40
CA THR A 2 -29.17 -35.35 3.36
C THR A 2 -29.57 -34.14 4.21
N GLU A 3 -28.95 -34.00 5.38
CA GLU A 3 -28.95 -32.72 6.10
C GLU A 3 -28.45 -31.59 5.18
N PRO A 4 -29.10 -30.41 5.17
CA PRO A 4 -28.70 -29.31 4.31
C PRO A 4 -27.30 -28.80 4.67
N ARG A 5 -26.41 -28.74 3.68
CA ARG A 5 -25.11 -28.06 3.83
C ARG A 5 -25.27 -26.60 3.44
N TYR A 6 -25.19 -25.72 4.43
CA TYR A 6 -25.34 -24.28 4.19
C TYR A 6 -24.04 -23.66 3.69
N THR A 7 -24.16 -22.74 2.74
CA THR A 7 -23.07 -21.88 2.25
C THR A 7 -23.60 -20.48 1.93
N TRP A 8 -22.73 -19.57 1.53
CA TRP A 8 -23.08 -18.22 1.12
C TRP A 8 -22.57 -17.93 -0.28
N PHE A 9 -23.40 -17.28 -1.08
CA PHE A 9 -23.06 -16.68 -2.37
C PHE A 9 -23.25 -15.18 -2.24
N ARG A 10 -22.21 -14.50 -1.73
CA ARG A 10 -22.26 -13.09 -1.31
C ARG A 10 -23.43 -12.86 -0.35
N THR A 11 -24.47 -12.15 -0.79
CA THR A 11 -25.61 -11.75 0.03
C THR A 11 -26.70 -12.81 0.15
N LEU A 12 -26.59 -13.89 -0.64
CA LEU A 12 -27.56 -14.99 -0.67
C LEU A 12 -27.04 -16.18 0.13
N ARG A 13 -27.82 -16.60 1.13
CA ARG A 13 -27.58 -17.86 1.82
C ARG A 13 -28.10 -19.00 0.96
N ALA A 14 -27.25 -19.98 0.67
CA ALA A 14 -27.60 -21.16 -0.09
C ALA A 14 -27.55 -22.41 0.79
N ALA A 15 -28.30 -23.43 0.39
CA ALA A 15 -28.28 -24.75 0.99
C ALA A 15 -28.15 -25.80 -0.11
N HIS A 16 -27.15 -26.67 0.00
CA HIS A 16 -27.02 -27.83 -0.86
C HIS A 16 -27.71 -29.02 -0.18
N VAL A 17 -28.67 -29.61 -0.89
CA VAL A 17 -29.45 -30.77 -0.42
C VAL A 17 -29.29 -31.88 -1.45
N VAL A 18 -28.83 -33.06 -0.99
CA VAL A 18 -28.70 -34.24 -1.85
C VAL A 18 -29.92 -35.14 -1.63
N ILE A 19 -30.62 -35.43 -2.71
CA ILE A 19 -31.72 -36.40 -2.74
C ILE A 19 -31.19 -37.67 -3.41
N ALA A 20 -30.75 -38.63 -2.60
CA ALA A 20 -30.39 -39.95 -3.09
C ALA A 20 -31.67 -40.75 -3.39
N PRO A 21 -31.83 -41.32 -4.60
CA PRO A 21 -32.98 -42.13 -4.96
C PRO A 21 -32.86 -43.56 -4.40
N VAL A 22 -32.11 -43.74 -3.32
CA VAL A 22 -31.69 -45.05 -2.84
C VAL A 22 -31.84 -45.09 -1.33
N ARG A 23 -32.49 -46.14 -0.82
CA ARG A 23 -32.55 -46.46 0.60
C ARG A 23 -31.81 -47.77 0.83
N TYR A 24 -30.72 -47.70 1.59
CA TYR A 24 -30.03 -48.90 2.05
C TYR A 24 -30.67 -49.41 3.33
N ASN A 25 -30.98 -50.70 3.38
CA ASN A 25 -31.44 -51.40 4.57
C ASN A 25 -30.28 -52.24 5.11
N GLU A 26 -29.67 -51.79 6.21
CA GLU A 26 -28.53 -52.47 6.84
C GLU A 26 -28.88 -53.86 7.37
N GLU A 27 -30.07 -54.05 7.92
CA GLU A 27 -30.49 -55.34 8.51
C GLU A 27 -30.71 -56.40 7.43
N GLN A 28 -31.17 -56.00 6.25
CA GLN A 28 -31.45 -56.91 5.15
C GLN A 28 -30.32 -56.96 4.11
N MET A 29 -29.32 -56.09 4.22
CA MET A 29 -28.29 -55.86 3.20
C MET A 29 -28.88 -55.65 1.80
N THR A 30 -30.02 -54.96 1.71
CA THR A 30 -30.71 -54.68 0.45
C THR A 30 -30.72 -53.20 0.13
N VAL A 31 -30.67 -52.89 -1.16
CA VAL A 31 -30.75 -51.53 -1.70
C VAL A 31 -32.11 -51.37 -2.39
N GLU A 32 -32.94 -50.47 -1.90
CA GLU A 32 -34.23 -50.11 -2.50
C GLU A 32 -34.06 -48.85 -3.36
N LEU A 33 -34.41 -48.93 -4.65
CA LEU A 33 -34.45 -47.78 -5.55
C LEU A 33 -35.83 -47.11 -5.45
N LEU A 34 -35.83 -45.81 -5.19
CA LEU A 34 -37.04 -44.99 -5.15
C LEU A 34 -37.33 -44.46 -6.56
N GLU A 35 -38.43 -44.92 -7.17
CA GLU A 35 -38.83 -44.52 -8.53
C GLU A 35 -39.44 -43.12 -8.61
N SER A 36 -40.00 -42.61 -7.51
CA SER A 36 -40.49 -41.23 -7.41
C SER A 36 -40.56 -40.78 -5.95
N GLY A 37 -40.54 -39.46 -5.73
CA GLY A 37 -40.69 -38.86 -4.41
C GLY A 37 -40.89 -37.35 -4.49
N THR A 38 -41.45 -36.78 -3.43
CA THR A 38 -41.68 -35.33 -3.31
C THR A 38 -40.86 -34.79 -2.14
N CYS A 39 -40.10 -33.73 -2.38
CA CYS A 39 -39.38 -33.00 -1.33
C CYS A 39 -39.99 -31.60 -1.21
N THR A 40 -40.50 -31.26 -0.02
CA THR A 40 -41.04 -29.93 0.28
C THR A 40 -40.02 -29.14 1.08
N ILE A 41 -39.53 -28.04 0.51
CA ILE A 41 -38.64 -27.10 1.21
C ILE A 41 -39.51 -25.94 1.71
N ALA A 42 -39.76 -25.89 3.01
CA ALA A 42 -40.53 -24.83 3.65
C ALA A 42 -39.60 -23.72 4.14
N PHE A 43 -39.83 -22.48 3.67
CA PHE A 43 -39.10 -21.31 4.15
C PHE A 43 -39.91 -20.62 5.26
N PRO A 44 -39.33 -20.35 6.45
CA PRO A 44 -40.09 -19.90 7.63
C PRO A 44 -40.61 -18.46 7.55
N TYR A 45 -40.30 -17.68 6.50
CA TYR A 45 -40.75 -16.30 6.35
C TYR A 45 -41.39 -16.05 4.98
N GLY A 46 -42.60 -15.49 4.98
CA GLY A 46 -43.28 -15.03 3.77
C GLY A 46 -42.52 -13.87 3.13
N ALA A 47 -41.86 -14.13 2.01
CA ALA A 47 -41.26 -13.09 1.19
C ALA A 47 -42.36 -12.21 0.59
N GLN A 48 -42.12 -10.90 0.58
CA GLN A 48 -42.76 -10.01 -0.39
C GLN A 48 -42.64 -10.62 -1.79
N GLY A 49 -43.67 -10.42 -2.64
CA GLY A 49 -43.78 -11.05 -3.95
C GLY A 49 -42.52 -10.95 -4.83
N PRO A 50 -42.38 -11.83 -5.82
CA PRO A 50 -41.17 -11.93 -6.64
C PRO A 50 -40.79 -10.56 -7.22
N ARG A 51 -39.55 -10.13 -6.96
CA ARG A 51 -38.98 -8.97 -7.65
C ARG A 51 -38.36 -9.46 -8.95
N THR A 52 -38.86 -8.99 -10.08
CA THR A 52 -38.12 -9.02 -11.34
C THR A 52 -37.06 -7.92 -11.29
N ALA A 53 -35.95 -8.16 -10.60
CA ALA A 53 -34.74 -7.38 -10.89
C ALA A 53 -34.24 -7.82 -12.27
N GLY A 54 -34.00 -6.87 -13.17
CA GLY A 54 -33.31 -7.19 -14.43
C GLY A 54 -31.96 -7.84 -14.10
N LEU A 55 -31.63 -8.95 -14.77
CA LEU A 55 -30.34 -9.62 -14.63
C LEU A 55 -29.25 -8.65 -15.10
N SER A 56 -28.61 -7.96 -14.16
CA SER A 56 -27.67 -6.87 -14.49
C SER A 56 -26.23 -7.35 -14.67
N SER A 57 -25.90 -8.59 -14.30
CA SER A 57 -24.52 -9.12 -14.39
C SER A 57 -24.47 -10.61 -14.72
N ASP A 58 -23.30 -11.07 -15.20
CA ASP A 58 -23.02 -12.50 -15.41
C ASP A 58 -23.13 -13.31 -14.11
N TYR A 59 -22.72 -12.73 -12.98
CA TYR A 59 -22.86 -13.36 -11.67
C TYR A 59 -24.33 -13.67 -11.37
N GLN A 60 -25.22 -12.70 -11.60
CA GLN A 60 -26.66 -12.91 -11.40
C GLN A 60 -27.22 -13.96 -12.37
N ARG A 61 -26.74 -14.01 -13.62
CA ARG A 61 -27.11 -15.07 -14.58
C ARG A 61 -26.66 -16.45 -14.11
N MET A 62 -25.41 -16.57 -13.63
CA MET A 62 -24.86 -17.80 -13.06
C MET A 62 -25.68 -18.24 -11.85
N LEU A 63 -25.95 -17.34 -10.90
CA LEU A 63 -26.77 -17.66 -9.72
C LEU A 63 -28.19 -18.09 -10.09
N LYS A 64 -28.78 -17.49 -11.12
CA LYS A 64 -30.10 -17.90 -11.63
C LYS A 64 -30.11 -19.32 -12.18
N GLN A 65 -29.01 -19.76 -12.80
CA GLN A 65 -28.86 -21.14 -13.26
C GLN A 65 -28.53 -22.10 -12.11
N LEU A 66 -27.78 -21.63 -11.10
CA LEU A 66 -27.32 -22.45 -9.97
C LEU A 66 -28.43 -22.70 -8.94
N PHE A 67 -29.30 -21.72 -8.68
CA PHE A 67 -30.33 -21.81 -7.65
C PHE A 67 -31.70 -22.15 -8.20
N LEU A 68 -32.30 -23.20 -7.62
CA LEU A 68 -33.65 -23.65 -7.94
C LEU A 68 -34.74 -22.57 -7.72
N ASN A 69 -34.53 -21.65 -6.77
CA ASN A 69 -35.49 -20.61 -6.37
C ASN A 69 -34.91 -19.19 -6.42
N TYR A 70 -34.01 -18.90 -7.36
CA TYR A 70 -33.30 -17.62 -7.45
C TYR A 70 -34.23 -16.40 -7.37
N ASP A 71 -35.25 -16.33 -8.24
CA ASP A 71 -36.14 -15.16 -8.35
C ASP A 71 -36.93 -14.93 -7.04
N GLN A 72 -37.29 -16.01 -6.33
CA GLN A 72 -37.96 -15.95 -5.02
C GLN A 72 -37.00 -15.54 -3.89
N SER A 73 -35.70 -15.84 -4.04
CA SER A 73 -34.67 -15.55 -3.04
C SER A 73 -34.14 -14.12 -3.08
N LEU A 74 -34.30 -13.41 -4.21
CA LEU A 74 -33.80 -12.04 -4.37
C LEU A 74 -34.26 -11.06 -3.27
N PRO A 75 -35.53 -11.07 -2.80
CA PRO A 75 -35.96 -10.22 -1.69
C PRO A 75 -35.35 -10.61 -0.33
N TRP A 76 -34.81 -11.84 -0.19
CA TRP A 76 -34.15 -12.32 1.03
C TRP A 76 -32.68 -11.95 1.11
N ALA A 77 -32.07 -11.59 -0.02
CA ALA A 77 -30.71 -11.09 -0.03
C ALA A 77 -30.60 -9.90 0.93
N LYS A 78 -29.62 -9.94 1.85
CA LYS A 78 -29.30 -8.77 2.65
C LYS A 78 -28.94 -7.64 1.67
N SER A 79 -29.72 -6.56 1.64
CA SER A 79 -29.30 -5.32 1.00
C SER A 79 -28.06 -4.84 1.74
N THR A 80 -26.88 -5.11 1.18
CA THR A 80 -25.59 -4.76 1.78
C THR A 80 -25.31 -3.26 1.69
N VAL A 81 -25.99 -2.56 0.78
CA VAL A 81 -25.79 -1.14 0.57
C VAL A 81 -27.15 -0.48 0.40
N ARG A 82 -27.68 0.12 1.47
CA ARG A 82 -28.52 1.29 1.25
C ARG A 82 -27.57 2.39 0.80
N PRO A 83 -27.77 3.05 -0.36
CA PRO A 83 -26.99 4.22 -0.72
C PRO A 83 -27.19 5.25 0.39
N LEU A 84 -26.17 5.45 1.21
CA LEU A 84 -26.22 6.38 2.31
C LEU A 84 -25.92 7.76 1.75
N LYS A 85 -26.86 8.69 1.96
CA LYS A 85 -26.84 10.05 1.37
C LYS A 85 -25.67 10.94 1.82
N LYS A 86 -24.76 10.46 2.68
CA LYS A 86 -23.53 11.14 3.13
C LYS A 86 -22.52 10.07 3.55
N ALA A 87 -21.56 9.70 2.71
CA ALA A 87 -20.68 8.57 3.02
C ALA A 87 -19.18 8.73 2.69
N ALA A 88 -18.73 9.89 2.22
CA ALA A 88 -17.30 10.21 2.12
C ALA A 88 -17.05 11.68 2.48
N ASP A 89 -15.83 11.97 2.94
CA ASP A 89 -15.41 13.35 3.12
C ASP A 89 -15.47 14.09 1.77
N PRO A 90 -15.94 15.36 1.75
CA PRO A 90 -15.92 16.15 0.54
C PRO A 90 -14.50 16.23 -0.01
N TYR A 91 -14.34 15.86 -1.28
CA TYR A 91 -13.08 16.10 -1.98
C TYR A 91 -12.90 17.62 -2.16
N PRO A 92 -11.76 18.20 -1.76
CA PRO A 92 -11.64 19.66 -1.64
C PRO A 92 -11.47 20.39 -2.98
N PHE A 93 -11.35 19.64 -4.09
CA PHE A 93 -11.15 20.19 -5.41
C PHE A 93 -12.33 19.88 -6.33
N ASP A 94 -12.78 20.88 -7.08
CA ASP A 94 -13.65 20.61 -8.22
C ASP A 94 -12.82 19.92 -9.32
N TYR A 95 -13.41 18.97 -10.05
CA TYR A 95 -12.66 18.14 -11.00
C TYR A 95 -11.89 18.94 -12.07
N ASN A 96 -12.48 20.04 -12.54
CA ASN A 96 -11.91 20.92 -13.55
C ASN A 96 -11.17 22.14 -12.95
N GLN A 97 -11.04 22.21 -11.63
CA GLN A 97 -10.34 23.29 -10.97
C GLN A 97 -8.86 23.29 -11.39
N LYS A 98 -8.31 24.48 -11.61
CA LYS A 98 -6.87 24.63 -11.77
C LYS A 98 -6.20 24.40 -10.41
N VAL A 99 -5.39 23.35 -10.32
CA VAL A 99 -4.58 22.99 -9.15
C VAL A 99 -3.17 22.65 -9.61
N TYR A 100 -2.20 22.88 -8.72
CA TYR A 100 -0.79 22.58 -8.96
C TYR A 100 -0.25 21.66 -7.89
N THR A 101 0.65 20.77 -8.27
CA THR A 101 1.27 19.79 -7.38
C THR A 101 2.78 19.95 -7.35
N PHE A 102 3.38 19.75 -6.18
CA PHE A 102 4.83 19.58 -5.98
C PHE A 102 5.05 18.46 -4.98
N THR A 103 6.28 17.95 -4.86
CA THR A 103 6.61 16.89 -3.91
C THR A 103 7.72 17.31 -2.97
N VAL A 104 7.70 16.75 -1.75
CA VAL A 104 8.79 16.84 -0.78
C VAL A 104 9.15 15.42 -0.38
N GLY A 105 10.43 15.08 -0.44
CA GLY A 105 10.95 13.75 -0.17
C GLY A 105 12.45 13.71 -0.38
N ASP A 106 13.12 12.78 0.31
CA ASP A 106 14.54 12.48 0.18
C ASP A 106 14.84 11.55 -1.00
N GLY A 107 13.84 10.80 -1.47
CA GLY A 107 14.06 9.70 -2.39
C GLY A 107 14.82 8.56 -1.71
N HIS A 108 15.24 7.57 -2.49
CA HIS A 108 16.02 6.42 -2.01
C HIS A 108 17.51 6.51 -2.41
N GLY A 109 18.02 7.73 -2.66
CA GLY A 109 19.34 7.97 -3.24
C GLY A 109 20.40 8.41 -2.23
N GLY A 110 21.34 7.53 -1.90
CA GLY A 110 22.35 7.78 -0.87
C GLY A 110 21.83 7.47 0.54
N TYR A 111 22.62 7.77 1.58
CA TYR A 111 22.30 7.43 2.97
C TYR A 111 21.25 8.38 3.61
N ASN A 112 20.23 8.78 2.85
CA ASN A 112 19.31 9.87 3.18
C ASN A 112 17.84 9.47 3.43
N GLU A 113 17.40 8.25 3.09
CA GLU A 113 15.98 7.77 3.10
C GLU A 113 15.26 7.87 4.47
N MET A 114 15.99 8.17 5.54
CA MET A 114 15.42 8.35 6.89
C MET A 114 15.97 9.60 7.61
N THR A 115 16.54 10.55 6.85
CA THR A 115 17.24 11.70 7.44
C THR A 115 16.39 12.95 7.59
N VAL A 116 15.21 13.01 6.97
CA VAL A 116 14.24 14.13 7.03
C VAL A 116 14.86 15.50 6.72
N LYS A 117 15.96 15.54 5.96
CA LYS A 117 16.68 16.77 5.59
C LYS A 117 15.87 17.67 4.67
N GLU A 118 14.96 17.05 3.93
CA GLU A 118 13.98 17.65 3.04
C GLU A 118 12.81 18.29 3.79
N ASN A 119 12.62 17.98 5.08
CA ASN A 119 11.57 18.59 5.89
C ASN A 119 11.95 20.04 6.24
N GLY A 120 10.98 20.94 6.22
CA GLY A 120 11.26 22.34 6.51
C GLY A 120 10.14 23.29 6.13
N VAL A 121 10.47 24.58 6.10
CA VAL A 121 9.53 25.63 5.72
C VAL A 121 9.73 26.03 4.26
N ILE A 122 8.67 25.99 3.47
CA ILE A 122 8.65 26.55 2.11
C ILE A 122 8.18 28.01 2.14
N LYS A 123 8.66 28.80 1.18
CA LYS A 123 8.12 30.12 0.87
C LYS A 123 7.47 30.07 -0.51
N LEU A 124 6.21 30.48 -0.57
CA LEU A 124 5.44 30.66 -1.81
C LEU A 124 5.26 32.17 -2.04
N PRO A 125 6.09 32.80 -2.89
CA PRO A 125 5.97 34.22 -3.19
C PRO A 125 4.66 34.53 -3.94
N GLY A 126 4.04 35.67 -3.65
CA GLY A 126 2.80 36.09 -4.30
C GLY A 126 2.96 36.25 -5.82
N ASN A 127 4.13 36.71 -6.28
CA ASN A 127 4.44 36.77 -7.72
C ASN A 127 4.42 35.38 -8.40
N GLN A 128 4.81 34.30 -7.69
CA GLN A 128 4.76 32.93 -8.20
C GLN A 128 3.32 32.42 -8.22
N ILE A 129 2.54 32.67 -7.16
CA ILE A 129 1.10 32.34 -7.13
C ILE A 129 0.38 32.99 -8.33
N LYS A 130 0.63 34.27 -8.60
CA LYS A 130 0.06 34.99 -9.74
C LYS A 130 0.42 34.34 -11.08
N ARG A 131 1.70 34.00 -11.29
CA ARG A 131 2.15 33.33 -12.53
C ARG A 131 1.49 31.97 -12.71
N LEU A 132 1.49 31.13 -11.68
CA LEU A 132 0.89 29.80 -11.71
C LEU A 132 -0.60 29.86 -12.07
N PHE A 133 -1.39 30.69 -11.37
CA PHE A 133 -2.83 30.70 -11.62
C PHE A 133 -3.26 31.51 -12.85
N SER A 134 -2.38 32.36 -13.40
CA SER A 134 -2.61 33.08 -14.66
C SER A 134 -3.91 33.90 -14.67
N GLU A 135 -4.32 34.39 -13.50
CA GLU A 135 -5.45 35.29 -13.33
C GLU A 135 -4.95 36.75 -13.26
N ASP A 136 -5.78 37.71 -13.67
CA ASP A 136 -5.44 39.13 -13.51
C ASP A 136 -5.28 39.45 -12.01
N SER A 137 -4.07 39.85 -11.64
CA SER A 137 -3.52 39.96 -10.27
C SER A 137 -4.43 40.59 -9.22
N ALA A 138 -5.34 41.47 -9.63
CA ALA A 138 -6.07 42.37 -8.74
C ALA A 138 -7.20 41.71 -7.91
N LEU A 139 -7.44 40.39 -8.04
CA LEU A 139 -8.63 39.71 -7.49
C LEU A 139 -8.37 38.37 -6.76
N ILE A 140 -7.12 37.90 -6.63
CA ILE A 140 -6.84 36.71 -5.81
C ILE A 140 -6.83 37.15 -4.35
N GLY A 141 -7.93 36.90 -3.63
CA GLY A 141 -7.97 37.12 -2.19
C GLY A 141 -6.98 36.22 -1.47
N MET A 142 -6.20 36.76 -0.54
CA MET A 142 -5.19 35.99 0.22
C MET A 142 -5.80 34.77 0.91
N SER A 143 -7.03 34.88 1.41
CA SER A 143 -7.72 33.77 2.08
C SER A 143 -8.08 32.62 1.15
N ARG A 144 -8.09 32.80 -0.18
CA ARG A 144 -8.42 31.75 -1.14
C ARG A 144 -7.26 30.79 -1.38
N VAL A 145 -6.02 31.22 -1.16
CA VAL A 145 -4.84 30.36 -1.34
C VAL A 145 -4.86 29.25 -0.29
N ALA A 146 -4.93 28.01 -0.74
CA ALA A 146 -4.94 26.83 0.11
C ALA A 146 -3.85 25.86 -0.35
N LEU A 147 -3.20 25.23 0.63
CA LEU A 147 -2.24 24.17 0.42
C LEU A 147 -2.81 22.92 1.06
N TYR A 148 -2.70 21.79 0.37
CA TYR A 148 -3.05 20.48 0.90
C TYR A 148 -1.87 19.54 0.77
N ALA A 149 -1.83 18.50 1.57
CA ALA A 149 -0.85 17.42 1.49
C ALA A 149 -1.58 16.09 1.41
N SER A 150 -0.98 15.10 0.74
CA SER A 150 -1.42 13.72 0.91
C SER A 150 -1.30 13.28 2.38
N PRO A 151 -2.07 12.28 2.83
CA PRO A 151 -1.88 11.62 4.11
C PRO A 151 -0.43 11.19 4.28
N LYS A 152 0.02 11.23 5.53
CA LYS A 152 1.33 10.75 5.89
C LYS A 152 1.23 9.29 6.32
N GLY A 153 2.16 8.48 5.84
CA GLY A 153 2.12 7.03 5.95
C GLY A 153 1.03 6.36 5.12
N GLY A 154 1.04 5.03 5.17
CA GLY A 154 0.05 4.20 4.50
C GLY A 154 -1.36 4.50 4.99
N LEU A 155 -2.30 4.54 4.06
CA LEU A 155 -3.73 4.57 4.36
C LEU A 155 -4.09 3.33 5.22
N PRO A 156 -5.10 3.44 6.11
CA PRO A 156 -5.47 2.33 6.98
C PRO A 156 -5.78 1.05 6.21
N MET A 157 -5.08 -0.04 6.55
CA MET A 157 -5.30 -1.37 5.96
C MET A 157 -6.64 -1.98 6.37
N GLU A 158 -7.29 -1.48 7.41
CA GLU A 158 -8.67 -1.84 7.74
C GLU A 158 -9.64 -1.19 6.76
N ALA A 159 -10.65 -1.95 6.30
CA ALA A 159 -11.64 -1.42 5.38
C ALA A 159 -12.37 -0.23 6.02
N SER A 160 -12.33 0.93 5.36
CA SER A 160 -12.89 2.15 5.94
C SER A 160 -14.36 1.97 6.30
N PRO A 161 -14.78 2.42 7.50
CA PRO A 161 -16.17 2.36 7.90
C PRO A 161 -17.06 3.10 6.90
N ILE A 162 -18.34 2.79 6.89
CA ILE A 162 -19.33 3.54 6.13
C ILE A 162 -19.26 5.01 6.58
N GLY A 163 -18.99 5.95 5.66
CA GLY A 163 -18.77 7.35 6.01
C GLY A 163 -17.31 7.77 6.22
N GLY A 164 -16.39 6.81 6.35
CA GLY A 164 -15.00 7.07 6.71
C GLY A 164 -14.00 6.97 5.57
N ILE A 165 -14.43 7.03 4.30
CA ILE A 165 -13.49 7.08 3.17
C ILE A 165 -12.89 8.49 3.14
N PRO A 166 -11.58 8.65 3.47
CA PRO A 166 -10.97 9.96 3.60
C PRO A 166 -10.94 10.68 2.25
N ALA A 167 -10.84 12.01 2.25
CA ALA A 167 -10.68 12.81 1.04
C ALA A 167 -9.37 12.51 0.28
N GLY A 168 -8.44 11.78 0.89
CA GLY A 168 -7.13 11.49 0.33
C GLY A 168 -6.16 12.67 0.40
N VAL A 169 -6.57 13.81 0.95
CA VAL A 169 -5.72 14.98 1.22
C VAL A 169 -6.13 15.65 2.51
N ARG A 170 -5.21 16.36 3.15
CA ARG A 170 -5.46 17.22 4.30
C ARG A 170 -4.98 18.64 4.05
N GLU A 171 -5.68 19.62 4.58
CA GLU A 171 -5.29 21.02 4.42
C GLU A 171 -4.10 21.36 5.33
N VAL A 172 -3.12 22.06 4.76
CA VAL A 172 -1.90 22.50 5.45
C VAL A 172 -2.07 23.99 5.82
N PRO A 173 -1.94 24.35 7.11
CA PRO A 173 -2.10 25.73 7.53
C PRO A 173 -0.97 26.62 7.01
N LEU A 174 -1.33 27.80 6.48
CA LEU A 174 -0.38 28.79 5.96
C LEU A 174 -0.16 29.96 6.91
N ILE A 175 1.08 30.42 7.06
CA ILE A 175 1.35 31.80 7.50
C ILE A 175 1.16 32.69 6.28
N ARG A 176 0.37 33.74 6.42
CA ARG A 176 0.02 34.68 5.34
C ARG A 176 0.65 36.03 5.65
N HIS A 177 1.62 36.46 4.84
CA HIS A 177 2.21 37.78 4.96
C HIS A 177 1.63 38.69 3.89
N ASP A 178 0.79 39.63 4.35
CA ASP A 178 0.21 40.71 3.55
C ASP A 178 1.01 41.99 3.82
N ALA A 179 1.84 42.40 2.87
CA ALA A 179 2.76 43.52 3.04
C ALA A 179 2.03 44.87 3.04
N ASN A 180 0.93 44.98 2.30
CA ASN A 180 0.19 46.24 2.12
C ASN A 180 -1.21 46.23 2.79
N VAL A 181 -1.58 45.12 3.44
CA VAL A 181 -2.81 44.93 4.23
C VAL A 181 -4.08 45.06 3.39
N ASN A 182 -4.04 44.67 2.12
CA ASN A 182 -5.18 44.77 1.20
C ASN A 182 -5.99 43.46 1.05
N ASN A 183 -5.56 42.37 1.72
CA ASN A 183 -6.10 41.02 1.65
C ASN A 183 -6.11 40.40 0.24
N LYS A 184 -5.22 40.84 -0.65
CA LYS A 184 -5.01 40.31 -2.00
C LYS A 184 -3.58 39.77 -2.13
N VAL A 185 -3.35 38.97 -3.16
CA VAL A 185 -2.00 38.46 -3.46
C VAL A 185 -1.28 39.42 -4.39
N ASP A 186 -0.34 40.18 -3.86
CA ASP A 186 0.59 41.05 -4.58
C ASP A 186 2.00 40.44 -4.68
N ASP A 187 2.89 41.10 -5.41
CA ASP A 187 4.23 40.56 -5.69
C ASP A 187 5.14 40.50 -4.44
N GLU A 188 4.89 41.39 -3.47
CA GLU A 188 5.63 41.48 -2.19
C GLU A 188 5.07 40.55 -1.11
N ASP A 189 3.88 39.98 -1.33
CA ASP A 189 3.27 39.06 -0.38
C ASP A 189 3.89 37.69 -0.47
N TYR A 190 3.73 36.89 0.59
CA TYR A 190 4.14 35.49 0.56
C TYR A 190 3.38 34.65 1.56
N PHE A 191 3.41 33.35 1.30
CA PHE A 191 2.88 32.32 2.19
C PHE A 191 4.03 31.45 2.68
N LEU A 192 3.99 31.05 3.94
CA LEU A 192 4.89 30.05 4.50
C LEU A 192 4.10 28.82 4.94
N ALA A 193 4.65 27.64 4.70
CA ALA A 193 4.09 26.37 5.15
C ALA A 193 5.21 25.47 5.65
N TYR A 194 4.93 24.65 6.66
CA TYR A 194 5.80 23.54 7.02
C TYR A 194 5.43 22.33 6.16
N VAL A 195 6.44 21.69 5.56
CA VAL A 195 6.28 20.54 4.66
C VAL A 195 7.23 19.42 5.07
N THR A 196 6.83 18.19 4.77
CA THR A 196 7.52 16.96 5.14
C THR A 196 7.42 15.89 4.04
N GLY A 197 8.37 14.95 4.03
CA GLY A 197 8.29 13.71 3.26
C GLY A 197 7.21 12.73 3.78
N LEU A 198 7.12 11.56 3.13
CA LEU A 198 6.19 10.50 3.55
C LEU A 198 6.66 9.80 4.84
N SER A 199 7.97 9.57 4.93
CA SER A 199 8.66 9.02 6.09
C SER A 199 9.04 10.11 7.08
N ASP A 200 8.90 9.85 8.39
CA ASP A 200 9.29 10.82 9.41
C ASP A 200 9.23 10.25 10.84
N TRP A 201 9.65 11.06 11.80
CA TRP A 201 9.51 10.81 13.22
C TRP A 201 8.10 11.10 13.73
N TYR A 202 7.61 10.18 14.56
CA TYR A 202 6.34 10.28 15.29
C TYR A 202 6.58 9.91 16.77
N TYR A 203 5.72 10.39 17.66
CA TYR A 203 5.86 10.10 19.09
C TYR A 203 5.06 8.85 19.49
N ASP A 204 5.75 7.78 19.87
CA ASP A 204 5.12 6.56 20.34
C ASP A 204 4.80 6.68 21.84
N THR A 205 3.51 6.78 22.16
CA THR A 205 3.04 6.94 23.55
C THR A 205 3.29 5.71 24.43
N THR A 206 3.44 4.53 23.83
CA THR A 206 3.73 3.27 24.54
C THR A 206 5.21 3.17 24.88
N LYS A 207 6.08 3.46 23.90
CA LYS A 207 7.54 3.49 24.09
C LYS A 207 8.03 4.74 24.83
N LYS A 208 7.20 5.80 24.84
CA LYS A 208 7.56 7.14 25.34
C LYS A 208 8.84 7.68 24.69
N ASP A 209 9.05 7.38 23.41
CA ASP A 209 10.15 7.87 22.59
C ASP A 209 9.64 8.21 21.19
N PHE A 210 10.43 9.00 20.47
CA PHE A 210 10.21 9.19 19.04
C PHE A 210 10.67 7.96 18.29
N VAL A 211 9.80 7.46 17.42
CA VAL A 211 10.06 6.35 16.52
C VAL A 211 9.99 6.88 15.10
N PHE A 212 10.81 6.33 14.21
CA PHE A 212 10.75 6.69 12.80
C PHE A 212 9.80 5.75 12.05
N PHE A 213 8.90 6.33 11.28
CA PHE A 213 8.05 5.61 10.36
C PHE A 213 8.63 5.76 8.94
N VAL A 214 8.87 4.64 8.27
CA VAL A 214 9.21 4.60 6.84
C VAL A 214 7.96 4.27 6.06
N ASP A 215 7.63 5.11 5.08
CA ASP A 215 6.54 4.76 4.16
C ASP A 215 7.01 3.64 3.21
N PRO A 216 6.28 2.53 3.13
CA PRO A 216 6.69 1.38 2.32
C PRO A 216 6.46 1.59 0.83
N TYR A 217 5.61 2.55 0.44
CA TYR A 217 5.12 2.66 -0.93
C TYR A 217 5.74 3.82 -1.71
N GLY A 218 6.24 4.85 -1.03
CA GLY A 218 6.92 5.96 -1.69
C GLY A 218 7.82 6.80 -0.79
N ASP A 219 8.70 7.57 -1.41
CA ASP A 219 9.63 8.48 -0.70
C ASP A 219 9.17 9.94 -0.74
N ASN A 220 8.35 10.27 -1.74
CA ASN A 220 7.95 11.64 -2.05
C ASN A 220 6.49 11.88 -1.68
N ARG A 221 6.24 12.87 -0.83
CA ARG A 221 4.90 13.30 -0.42
C ARG A 221 4.37 14.39 -1.35
N PRO A 222 3.23 14.18 -2.05
CA PRO A 222 2.62 15.21 -2.87
C PRO A 222 1.90 16.28 -2.04
N TYR A 223 2.04 17.52 -2.50
CA TYR A 223 1.36 18.70 -2.02
C TYR A 223 0.56 19.33 -3.15
N TRP A 224 -0.60 19.90 -2.81
CA TRP A 224 -1.58 20.45 -3.74
C TRP A 224 -1.84 21.92 -3.43
N LEU A 225 -1.42 22.81 -4.31
CA LEU A 225 -1.68 24.23 -4.26
C LEU A 225 -2.94 24.55 -5.08
N ALA A 226 -3.91 25.21 -4.45
CA ALA A 226 -5.19 25.52 -5.06
C ALA A 226 -5.73 26.90 -4.62
N LEU A 227 -6.64 27.45 -5.43
CA LEU A 227 -7.47 28.59 -5.06
C LEU A 227 -8.88 28.11 -4.71
N LYS A 228 -9.28 28.20 -3.44
CA LYS A 228 -10.63 27.86 -2.99
C LYS A 228 -11.68 28.69 -3.74
N SER A 229 -12.71 28.00 -4.22
CA SER A 229 -13.91 28.60 -4.83
C SER A 229 -14.88 29.14 -3.77
N SER A 230 -14.86 28.55 -2.56
CA SER A 230 -15.61 29.01 -1.40
C SER A 230 -14.85 28.75 -0.08
N GLY A 231 -15.17 29.53 0.95
CA GLY A 231 -14.49 29.47 2.25
C GLY A 231 -13.08 30.06 2.24
N SER A 232 -12.38 29.89 3.36
CA SER A 232 -10.98 30.33 3.53
C SER A 232 -10.06 29.13 3.64
N GLY A 233 -8.85 29.27 3.10
CA GLY A 233 -7.74 28.37 3.32
C GLY A 233 -7.33 28.37 4.79
N ALA A 234 -6.81 27.24 5.27
CA ALA A 234 -6.30 27.13 6.64
C ALA A 234 -5.20 28.17 6.90
N THR A 235 -5.25 28.81 8.05
CA THR A 235 -4.23 29.78 8.49
C THR A 235 -3.58 29.24 9.75
N MET A 236 -2.25 29.32 9.78
CA MET A 236 -1.46 28.85 10.92
C MET A 236 -1.77 29.67 12.17
N GLY A 237 -2.31 29.01 13.19
CA GLY A 237 -2.60 29.62 14.48
C GLY A 237 -1.33 29.91 15.28
N LYS A 238 -1.44 30.81 16.24
CA LYS A 238 -0.37 31.03 17.23
C LYS A 238 -0.47 29.99 18.35
N TYR A 239 0.65 29.37 18.70
CA TYR A 239 0.73 28.45 19.83
C TYR A 239 0.65 29.21 21.15
N ARG A 240 -0.23 28.77 22.05
CA ARG A 240 -0.35 29.33 23.39
C ARG A 240 0.63 28.61 24.32
N GLN A 241 1.75 29.24 24.58
CA GLN A 241 2.79 28.72 25.46
C GLN A 241 2.29 28.61 26.92
N PRO A 242 2.65 27.54 27.65
CA PRO A 242 2.25 27.37 29.05
C PRO A 242 3.01 28.34 29.96
N SER A 243 2.34 28.81 31.00
CA SER A 243 3.00 29.56 32.08
C SER A 243 3.97 28.65 32.83
N VAL A 244 5.19 29.13 33.06
CA VAL A 244 6.24 28.41 33.79
C VAL A 244 6.45 29.09 35.15
N SER A 245 6.57 28.29 36.21
CA SER A 245 6.86 28.81 37.56
C SER A 245 8.23 29.48 37.59
N PRO A 246 8.44 30.56 38.35
CA PRO A 246 9.78 31.11 38.61
C PRO A 246 10.74 30.08 39.22
N ASP A 247 10.21 29.08 39.92
CA ASP A 247 10.96 27.98 40.55
C ASP A 247 11.08 26.72 39.66
N ALA A 248 10.68 26.80 38.38
CA ALA A 248 10.75 25.68 37.45
C ALA A 248 12.20 25.35 37.05
N PRO A 249 12.51 24.09 36.71
CA PRO A 249 13.87 23.65 36.38
C PRO A 249 14.50 24.39 35.19
N ASP A 250 15.83 24.27 35.09
CA ASP A 250 16.74 24.95 34.15
C ASP A 250 16.19 25.21 32.75
N THR A 251 16.47 26.41 32.23
CA THR A 251 16.23 26.76 30.82
C THR A 251 17.15 25.93 29.94
N MET A 252 16.57 25.09 29.08
CA MET A 252 17.34 24.25 28.17
C MET A 252 17.97 25.07 27.04
N ASP A 253 19.25 24.87 26.78
CA ASP A 253 19.98 25.46 25.63
C ASP A 253 20.42 24.41 24.59
N ALA A 254 20.21 23.13 24.88
CA ALA A 254 20.43 22.01 23.98
C ALA A 254 19.36 20.92 24.14
N PHE A 255 19.19 20.09 23.12
CA PHE A 255 18.29 18.94 23.12
C PHE A 255 18.94 17.71 22.48
N THR A 256 18.38 16.54 22.73
CA THR A 256 18.76 15.31 22.02
C THR A 256 18.08 15.29 20.66
N ASN A 257 18.86 15.54 19.61
CA ASN A 257 18.43 15.33 18.25
C ASN A 257 18.57 13.86 17.84
N ARG A 258 17.85 13.45 16.79
CA ARG A 258 17.82 12.09 16.27
C ARG A 258 17.96 12.10 14.76
N ILE A 259 18.73 11.17 14.23
CA ILE A 259 18.85 10.93 12.79
C ILE A 259 18.96 9.43 12.55
N ILE A 260 18.37 8.97 11.46
CA ILE A 260 18.57 7.60 10.99
C ILE A 260 19.22 7.65 9.62
N PHE A 261 20.23 6.79 9.45
CA PHE A 261 20.88 6.57 8.18
C PHE A 261 20.43 5.22 7.63
N LYS A 262 19.89 5.26 6.40
CA LYS A 262 19.47 4.11 5.61
C LYS A 262 19.64 4.45 4.13
N GLN A 263 19.88 3.43 3.33
CA GLN A 263 19.78 3.48 1.89
C GLN A 263 19.24 2.12 1.46
N SER A 264 18.10 2.07 0.79
CA SER A 264 17.57 0.82 0.28
C SER A 264 18.43 0.28 -0.87
N GLU A 265 19.07 -0.89 -0.70
CA GLU A 265 19.87 -1.53 -1.77
C GLU A 265 19.41 -2.95 -2.14
N LEU A 266 18.98 -3.81 -1.19
CA LEU A 266 18.74 -5.23 -1.46
C LEU A 266 17.56 -5.82 -0.64
N LYS A 267 16.78 -6.76 -1.23
CA LYS A 267 16.01 -7.76 -0.46
C LYS A 267 16.86 -8.98 -0.24
N PHE A 268 16.68 -9.59 0.91
CA PHE A 268 17.19 -10.90 1.23
C PHE A 268 16.10 -11.95 1.03
N GLN A 269 16.46 -13.08 0.41
CA GLN A 269 15.79 -14.36 0.59
C GLN A 269 16.35 -14.97 1.88
N LYS A 270 15.54 -15.14 2.93
CA LYS A 270 15.98 -15.89 4.11
C LYS A 270 16.22 -17.33 3.69
N VAL A 271 17.35 -17.94 4.03
CA VAL A 271 17.61 -19.34 3.67
C VAL A 271 17.47 -20.19 4.92
N SER A 272 16.33 -20.86 5.07
CA SER A 272 16.09 -21.81 6.16
C SER A 272 16.31 -23.24 5.63
N GLY A 273 17.29 -23.97 6.18
CA GLY A 273 17.56 -25.35 5.77
C GLY A 273 18.04 -25.53 4.32
N GLY A 274 18.50 -24.47 3.66
CA GLY A 274 18.86 -24.48 2.23
C GLY A 274 17.75 -24.03 1.28
N ILE A 275 16.57 -23.70 1.82
CA ILE A 275 15.40 -23.22 1.07
C ILE A 275 15.24 -21.71 1.30
N PRO A 276 15.17 -20.90 0.24
CA PRO A 276 14.68 -19.53 0.32
C PRO A 276 13.27 -19.48 0.93
N VAL A 277 13.14 -18.94 2.12
CA VAL A 277 11.91 -18.45 2.74
C VAL A 277 11.90 -16.94 2.58
N ASP A 278 10.86 -16.40 1.96
CA ASP A 278 10.65 -14.96 1.86
C ASP A 278 10.06 -14.45 3.19
N GLU A 279 10.78 -13.55 3.86
CA GLU A 279 10.22 -12.69 4.93
C GLU A 279 10.33 -11.22 4.47
N ASP A 280 9.28 -10.44 4.74
CA ASP A 280 9.09 -9.01 4.46
C ASP A 280 9.51 -8.54 3.05
N ALA A 281 8.57 -8.51 2.09
CA ALA A 281 8.83 -7.97 0.74
C ALA A 281 9.12 -6.45 0.73
N LEU A 282 8.71 -5.74 1.79
CA LEU A 282 9.04 -4.33 2.09
C LEU A 282 10.33 -4.15 2.93
N GLY A 283 11.01 -5.23 3.34
CA GLY A 283 12.27 -5.17 4.05
C GLY A 283 13.40 -4.71 3.12
N PHE A 284 13.90 -3.50 3.33
CA PHE A 284 15.06 -2.99 2.60
C PHE A 284 16.32 -3.11 3.46
N VAL A 285 17.30 -3.86 2.97
CA VAL A 285 18.65 -3.93 3.55
C VAL A 285 19.51 -2.84 2.94
N TRP A 286 20.32 -2.21 3.78
CA TRP A 286 21.23 -1.16 3.37
C TRP A 286 22.58 -1.69 2.93
N PHE A 287 23.31 -2.38 3.80
CA PHE A 287 24.68 -2.79 3.48
C PHE A 287 24.99 -4.18 4.01
N LYS A 288 25.64 -5.00 3.18
CA LYS A 288 26.07 -6.36 3.54
C LYS A 288 27.58 -6.43 3.77
N LEU A 289 27.99 -6.50 5.03
CA LEU A 289 29.36 -6.83 5.41
C LEU A 289 29.61 -8.32 5.14
N THR A 290 30.68 -8.63 4.42
CA THR A 290 31.08 -10.00 4.08
C THR A 290 32.60 -10.14 4.20
N SER A 291 33.12 -11.35 4.02
CA SER A 291 34.58 -11.54 3.92
C SER A 291 35.23 -10.82 2.73
N SER A 292 34.49 -10.62 1.64
CA SER A 292 34.97 -9.84 0.48
C SER A 292 34.84 -8.33 0.69
N TYR A 293 33.92 -7.91 1.55
CA TYR A 293 33.65 -6.52 1.90
C TYR A 293 33.56 -6.35 3.43
N PRO A 294 34.68 -6.50 4.17
CA PRO A 294 34.66 -6.56 5.64
C PRO A 294 34.64 -5.18 6.32
N LEU A 295 34.57 -4.10 5.53
CA LEU A 295 34.70 -2.72 6.00
C LEU A 295 33.53 -1.89 5.49
N PHE A 296 32.83 -1.26 6.41
CA PHE A 296 31.82 -0.24 6.13
C PHE A 296 32.28 1.11 6.68
N LYS A 297 32.11 2.18 5.90
CA LYS A 297 32.51 3.55 6.27
C LYS A 297 31.48 4.54 5.78
N MET A 298 31.15 5.52 6.62
CA MET A 298 30.24 6.60 6.23
C MET A 298 30.48 7.85 7.08
N PRO A 299 30.43 9.06 6.49
CA PRO A 299 30.35 10.29 7.27
C PRO A 299 28.99 10.39 7.97
N LEU A 300 28.99 10.63 9.28
CA LEU A 300 27.81 10.95 10.06
C LEU A 300 27.51 12.44 9.88
N ASP A 301 26.55 12.75 9.01
CA ASP A 301 26.08 14.11 8.77
C ASP A 301 25.15 14.58 9.91
N LEU A 302 25.74 14.82 11.08
CA LEU A 302 25.04 15.25 12.29
C LEU A 302 24.90 16.78 12.29
N HIS A 303 23.80 17.26 11.70
CA HIS A 303 23.51 18.69 11.56
C HIS A 303 23.49 19.35 12.93
N TRP A 304 24.19 20.47 13.11
CA TRP A 304 24.29 21.23 14.37
C TRP A 304 24.66 20.43 15.62
N CYS A 305 25.34 19.29 15.47
CA CYS A 305 25.82 18.50 16.59
C CYS A 305 26.77 19.31 17.49
N ASP A 306 26.51 19.28 18.79
CA ASP A 306 27.49 19.63 19.81
C ASP A 306 28.53 18.51 19.90
N THR A 307 29.74 18.77 19.42
CA THR A 307 30.82 17.78 19.46
C THR A 307 31.38 17.56 20.86
N THR A 308 31.03 18.42 21.84
CA THR A 308 31.47 18.32 23.23
C THR A 308 30.50 17.52 24.11
N GLY A 309 29.23 17.44 23.71
CA GLY A 309 28.22 16.65 24.40
C GLY A 309 28.24 15.17 24.02
N SER A 310 27.80 14.31 24.93
CA SER A 310 27.62 12.89 24.68
C SER A 310 26.32 12.59 23.94
N GLY A 311 26.31 11.57 23.09
CA GLY A 311 25.09 10.98 22.56
C GLY A 311 25.20 9.46 22.46
N SER A 312 24.53 8.87 21.48
CA SER A 312 24.51 7.43 21.26
C SER A 312 24.39 7.06 19.80
N ILE A 313 24.80 5.83 19.48
CA ILE A 313 24.61 5.19 18.19
C ILE A 313 24.07 3.78 18.41
N LYS A 314 23.11 3.36 17.59
CA LYS A 314 22.56 2.00 17.58
C LYS A 314 22.65 1.45 16.17
N PHE A 315 23.12 0.22 16.06
CA PHE A 315 23.21 -0.51 14.80
C PHE A 315 22.08 -1.53 14.75
N VAL A 316 21.24 -1.45 13.73
CA VAL A 316 20.14 -2.40 13.53
C VAL A 316 20.47 -3.28 12.33
N ALA A 317 20.33 -4.58 12.51
CA ALA A 317 20.62 -5.58 11.49
C ALA A 317 19.43 -6.53 11.34
N PHE A 318 19.16 -6.93 10.10
CA PHE A 318 18.02 -7.78 9.77
C PHE A 318 18.36 -9.28 9.92
N ASP A 319 19.55 -9.70 9.48
CA ASP A 319 19.98 -11.10 9.52
C ASP A 319 21.45 -11.26 9.88
N TRP A 320 21.75 -12.35 10.58
CA TRP A 320 23.06 -12.71 11.09
C TRP A 320 23.31 -14.21 10.88
N LYS A 321 24.10 -14.55 9.86
CA LYS A 321 24.52 -15.93 9.61
C LYS A 321 25.75 -16.27 10.46
N ASP A 322 25.48 -16.74 11.69
CA ASP A 322 26.40 -17.34 12.71
C ASP A 322 26.91 -16.40 13.81
N ALA A 323 26.56 -16.69 15.08
CA ALA A 323 26.87 -15.95 16.30
C ALA A 323 28.38 -15.71 16.59
N THR A 324 29.27 -16.27 15.78
CA THR A 324 30.73 -16.11 15.89
C THR A 324 31.29 -14.94 15.06
N VAL A 325 30.48 -14.31 14.20
CA VAL A 325 30.87 -13.10 13.46
C VAL A 325 30.80 -11.90 14.38
N THR A 326 31.94 -11.25 14.61
CA THR A 326 32.02 -10.05 15.45
C THR A 326 32.29 -8.81 14.59
N VAL A 327 31.63 -7.71 14.93
CA VAL A 327 31.86 -6.39 14.30
C VAL A 327 32.36 -5.41 15.34
N ASP A 328 33.41 -4.67 14.99
CA ASP A 328 33.91 -3.56 15.80
C ASP A 328 33.53 -2.25 15.13
N ALA A 329 33.03 -1.29 15.91
CA ALA A 329 32.59 0.01 15.41
C ALA A 329 33.40 1.16 16.04
N PHE A 330 33.69 2.17 15.22
CA PHE A 330 34.48 3.33 15.60
C PHE A 330 33.81 4.60 15.05
N VAL A 331 33.81 5.67 15.84
CA VAL A 331 33.39 7.02 15.43
C VAL A 331 34.51 7.99 15.78
N GLY A 332 34.95 8.83 14.84
CA GLY A 332 35.98 9.82 15.17
C GLY A 332 37.36 9.24 15.47
N GLY A 333 37.59 7.96 15.13
CA GLY A 333 38.76 7.17 15.55
C GLY A 333 38.64 6.51 16.93
N ASP A 334 37.67 6.89 17.74
CA ASP A 334 37.40 6.28 19.05
C ASP A 334 36.57 4.99 18.89
N SER A 335 36.87 3.98 19.70
CA SER A 335 36.09 2.73 19.74
C SER A 335 34.72 2.98 20.36
N VAL A 336 33.66 2.62 19.63
CA VAL A 336 32.27 2.62 20.10
C VAL A 336 31.96 1.32 20.83
N CYS A 337 32.28 0.20 20.18
CA CYS A 337 32.12 -1.14 20.70
C CYS A 337 33.09 -2.11 20.03
N THR A 338 33.49 -3.12 20.79
CA THR A 338 34.18 -4.32 20.31
C THR A 338 33.19 -5.47 20.39
N ASN A 339 33.05 -6.27 19.33
CA ASN A 339 31.99 -7.26 19.20
C ASN A 339 30.59 -6.68 19.48
N CYS A 340 30.24 -5.65 18.71
CA CYS A 340 28.98 -4.93 18.78
C CYS A 340 27.80 -5.90 18.67
N GLN A 341 26.92 -5.85 19.66
CA GLN A 341 25.61 -6.47 19.66
C GLN A 341 24.66 -5.56 18.86
N MET A 342 23.99 -6.14 17.87
CA MET A 342 22.95 -5.42 17.12
C MET A 342 21.76 -5.10 18.04
N ASP A 343 21.00 -4.08 17.69
CA ASP A 343 19.89 -3.53 18.49
C ASP A 343 20.27 -2.98 19.86
N THR A 344 21.57 -2.90 20.17
CA THR A 344 22.09 -2.29 21.39
C THR A 344 22.51 -0.85 21.13
N GLU A 345 22.05 0.06 22.00
CA GLU A 345 22.46 1.46 21.97
C GLU A 345 23.80 1.66 22.67
N TYR A 346 24.77 2.22 21.96
CA TYR A 346 26.13 2.46 22.43
C TYR A 346 26.39 3.95 22.67
N PRO A 347 26.98 4.34 23.82
CA PRO A 347 27.25 5.74 24.11
C PRO A 347 28.43 6.28 23.27
N ILE A 348 28.25 7.46 22.69
CA ILE A 348 29.28 8.24 22.03
C ILE A 348 29.72 9.36 22.98
N ARG A 349 30.96 9.29 23.48
CA ARG A 349 31.51 10.31 24.39
C ARG A 349 32.14 11.48 23.65
N ARG A 350 32.68 11.24 22.46
CA ARG A 350 33.33 12.23 21.59
C ARG A 350 32.98 11.92 20.15
N TRP A 351 32.62 12.94 19.39
CA TRP A 351 32.20 12.78 18.00
C TRP A 351 33.36 12.83 17.00
N GLY A 352 34.54 13.33 17.41
CA GLY A 352 35.74 13.41 16.57
C GLY A 352 35.48 14.04 15.20
N ASP A 353 35.96 13.39 14.13
CA ASP A 353 35.73 13.78 12.74
C ASP A 353 34.36 13.35 12.17
N LYS A 354 33.51 12.73 13.01
CA LYS A 354 32.19 12.20 12.67
C LYS A 354 32.20 11.16 11.55
N ASN A 355 33.30 10.44 11.34
CA ASN A 355 33.30 9.29 10.44
C ASN A 355 33.01 8.00 11.21
N LEU A 356 31.95 7.30 10.80
CA LEU A 356 31.67 5.94 11.25
C LEU A 356 32.52 4.95 10.45
N ARG A 357 33.09 3.97 11.15
CA ARG A 357 33.79 2.82 10.58
C ARG A 357 33.37 1.56 11.30
N MET A 358 32.86 0.57 10.57
CA MET A 358 32.54 -0.77 11.07
C MET A 358 33.45 -1.80 10.40
N VAL A 359 34.03 -2.72 11.18
CA VAL A 359 34.95 -3.75 10.70
C VAL A 359 34.54 -5.13 11.19
N MET A 360 34.39 -6.05 10.24
CA MET A 360 34.22 -7.48 10.51
C MET A 360 35.56 -8.08 10.94
N THR A 361 35.63 -8.66 12.15
CA THR A 361 36.90 -9.11 12.75
C THR A 361 37.18 -10.62 12.63
N ASN A 362 36.26 -11.42 12.07
CA ASN A 362 36.49 -12.83 11.71
C ASN A 362 35.78 -13.26 10.40
N PRO A 363 36.22 -12.75 9.23
CA PRO A 363 35.54 -12.99 7.96
C PRO A 363 35.84 -14.38 7.37
N LEU A 364 34.99 -15.39 7.61
CA LEU A 364 34.95 -16.60 6.75
C LEU A 364 34.02 -16.38 5.55
N THR A 365 34.20 -17.19 4.49
CA THR A 365 33.51 -17.02 3.20
C THR A 365 31.99 -17.18 3.26
N THR A 366 31.46 -17.87 4.27
CA THR A 366 30.01 -18.11 4.45
C THR A 366 29.30 -17.11 5.34
N TYR A 367 30.04 -16.17 5.94
CA TYR A 367 29.55 -15.27 6.99
C TYR A 367 29.25 -13.86 6.49
N TYR A 368 28.19 -13.25 7.03
CA TYR A 368 27.81 -11.88 6.73
C TYR A 368 27.02 -11.21 7.86
N LEU A 369 27.01 -9.87 7.85
CA LEU A 369 26.09 -9.03 8.61
C LEU A 369 25.35 -8.11 7.63
N GLN A 370 24.03 -8.08 7.70
CA GLN A 370 23.19 -7.18 6.89
C GLN A 370 22.65 -6.05 7.76
N LEU A 371 23.15 -4.83 7.52
CA LEU A 371 22.66 -3.62 8.19
C LEU A 371 21.32 -3.21 7.60
N ASP A 372 20.32 -3.00 8.47
CA ASP A 372 19.04 -2.40 8.09
C ASP A 372 19.15 -0.88 8.12
N HIS A 373 19.50 -0.32 9.28
CA HIS A 373 19.70 1.12 9.48
C HIS A 373 20.61 1.40 10.68
N ILE A 374 21.01 2.67 10.80
CA ILE A 374 21.81 3.17 11.93
C ILE A 374 21.08 4.34 12.55
N GLU A 375 20.76 4.22 13.83
CA GLU A 375 20.14 5.31 14.61
C GLU A 375 21.24 6.08 15.35
N VAL A 376 21.21 7.40 15.29
CA VAL A 376 22.14 8.26 16.04
C VAL A 376 21.33 9.29 16.84
N LYS A 377 21.55 9.31 18.16
CA LYS A 377 21.06 10.37 19.04
C LYS A 377 22.23 11.26 19.43
N TYR A 378 22.08 12.57 19.28
CA TYR A 378 23.20 13.47 19.53
C TYR A 378 22.73 14.81 20.11
N PRO A 379 23.54 15.46 20.95
CA PRO A 379 23.19 16.76 21.50
C PRO A 379 23.27 17.83 20.41
N GLN A 380 22.24 18.67 20.33
CA GLN A 380 22.14 19.76 19.38
C GLN A 380 21.87 21.07 20.12
N HIS A 381 22.76 22.05 19.94
CA HIS A 381 22.62 23.39 20.53
C HIS A 381 21.50 24.18 19.85
N LEU A 382 20.66 24.84 20.66
CA LEU A 382 19.70 25.83 20.18
C LEU A 382 20.44 27.15 19.89
N ASN A 383 21.06 27.21 18.72
CA ASN A 383 21.89 28.33 18.29
C ASN A 383 21.50 28.83 16.90
N ALA A 384 21.09 30.10 16.81
CA ALA A 384 20.59 30.74 15.60
C ALA A 384 21.64 31.61 14.87
N ALA A 385 22.93 31.52 15.22
CA ALA A 385 23.97 32.40 14.68
C ALA A 385 24.24 32.24 13.17
N ARG A 386 23.71 31.19 12.55
CA ARG A 386 24.02 30.83 11.16
C ARG A 386 23.28 31.70 10.16
N ASP A 387 23.91 31.92 9.01
CA ASP A 387 23.30 32.65 7.92
C ASP A 387 22.10 31.93 7.31
N THR A 388 22.22 30.61 7.18
CA THR A 388 21.17 29.67 6.76
C THR A 388 20.77 28.83 7.96
N LEU A 389 19.49 28.93 8.36
CA LEU A 389 18.94 28.25 9.53
C LEU A 389 17.71 27.44 9.12
N ASN A 390 17.77 26.11 9.27
CA ASN A 390 16.64 25.18 9.08
C ASN A 390 16.58 24.13 10.21
N MET A 391 16.57 24.63 11.44
CA MET A 391 16.37 23.95 12.72
C MET A 391 15.31 22.83 12.81
N ILE A 392 15.59 21.55 13.03
CA ILE A 392 14.56 20.62 13.56
C ILE A 392 14.94 20.18 14.97
N ALA A 393 14.01 20.36 15.92
CA ALA A 393 14.19 19.99 17.30
C ALA A 393 13.09 19.06 17.82
N PHE A 394 13.43 18.22 18.79
CA PHE A 394 12.50 17.28 19.42
C PHE A 394 12.17 17.74 20.84
N SER A 395 10.90 17.66 21.24
CA SER A 395 10.50 17.91 22.62
C SER A 395 11.23 16.97 23.56
N LYS A 396 11.68 17.49 24.71
CA LYS A 396 12.33 16.66 25.72
C LYS A 396 11.35 15.62 26.28
N LEU A 397 11.89 14.43 26.47
CA LEU A 397 11.19 13.26 26.96
C LEU A 397 11.58 13.03 28.42
N ASP A 398 10.70 13.43 29.33
CA ASP A 398 10.84 13.19 30.77
C ASP A 398 9.77 12.17 31.21
N THR A 399 9.58 11.93 32.51
CA THR A 399 8.52 11.00 32.98
C THR A 399 7.20 11.70 33.30
N LEU A 400 7.24 13.02 33.52
CA LEU A 400 6.08 13.84 33.89
C LEU A 400 5.93 15.05 32.96
N PRO A 401 4.70 15.39 32.53
CA PRO A 401 4.44 16.55 31.70
C PRO A 401 4.47 17.83 32.56
N VAL A 402 5.65 18.41 32.73
CA VAL A 402 5.85 19.71 33.41
C VAL A 402 6.17 20.80 32.38
N PRO A 403 5.67 22.04 32.57
CA PRO A 403 6.12 23.17 31.75
C PRO A 403 7.62 23.42 31.91
N MET A 404 8.35 23.57 30.81
CA MET A 404 9.76 23.94 30.81
C MET A 404 10.05 25.05 29.80
N THR A 405 11.14 25.79 30.03
CA THR A 405 11.64 26.79 29.09
C THR A 405 12.82 26.27 28.28
N TYR A 406 12.92 26.75 27.04
CA TYR A 406 14.06 26.55 26.16
C TYR A 406 14.56 27.90 25.65
N ARG A 407 15.87 28.00 25.41
CA ARG A 407 16.54 29.21 24.95
C ARG A 407 17.19 28.99 23.60
N LEU A 408 16.72 29.73 22.60
CA LEU A 408 17.43 29.91 21.34
C LEU A 408 18.42 31.05 21.50
N SER A 409 19.71 30.74 21.42
CA SER A 409 20.81 31.67 21.67
C SER A 409 21.45 32.17 20.39
N ARG A 410 22.24 33.26 20.51
CA ARG A 410 23.04 33.86 19.43
C ARG A 410 22.22 34.18 18.18
N MET A 411 21.03 34.73 18.40
CA MET A 411 20.21 35.23 17.32
C MET A 411 20.89 36.45 16.68
N ASN A 412 20.63 36.67 15.39
CA ASN A 412 21.16 37.80 14.64
C ASN A 412 20.01 38.76 14.24
N ASP A 413 20.29 39.71 13.37
CA ASP A 413 19.32 40.66 12.83
C ASP A 413 18.28 40.00 11.90
N LYS A 414 18.51 38.75 11.49
CA LYS A 414 17.57 38.03 10.62
C LYS A 414 16.31 37.66 11.38
N LYS A 415 15.21 37.70 10.64
CA LYS A 415 13.91 37.20 11.11
C LYS A 415 13.95 35.67 11.19
N VAL A 416 13.56 35.15 12.35
CA VAL A 416 13.50 33.72 12.67
C VAL A 416 12.05 33.33 12.97
N TRP A 417 11.59 32.25 12.35
CA TRP A 417 10.30 31.64 12.59
C TRP A 417 10.48 30.38 13.42
N ILE A 418 9.69 30.25 14.48
CA ILE A 418 9.67 29.08 15.36
C ILE A 418 8.29 28.45 15.22
N LEU A 419 8.23 27.25 14.66
CA LEU A 419 7.01 26.48 14.48
C LEU A 419 7.00 25.30 15.44
N ARG A 420 5.82 24.99 15.99
CA ARG A 420 5.56 23.79 16.77
C ARG A 420 4.78 22.82 15.90
N ILE A 421 5.32 21.62 15.75
CA ILE A 421 4.81 20.55 14.89
C ILE A 421 4.34 19.42 15.82
N PRO A 422 3.03 19.23 16.01
CA PRO A 422 2.55 18.06 16.73
C PRO A 422 2.87 16.78 15.95
N ASP A 423 2.90 15.66 16.65
CA ASP A 423 3.12 14.31 16.10
C ASP A 423 2.41 14.07 14.75
N ASN A 424 1.09 14.23 14.73
CA ASN A 424 0.26 14.02 13.54
C ASN A 424 0.29 15.17 12.52
N GLU A 425 0.94 16.30 12.81
CA GLU A 425 0.97 17.54 12.00
C GLU A 425 -0.38 18.22 11.75
N ASP A 426 -1.49 17.76 12.33
CA ASP A 426 -2.83 18.30 12.03
C ASP A 426 -3.02 19.75 12.55
N SER A 427 -2.12 20.21 13.43
CA SER A 427 -2.15 21.55 14.00
C SER A 427 -0.74 22.13 14.13
N VAL A 428 0.00 22.19 13.03
CA VAL A 428 1.24 22.99 12.99
C VAL A 428 0.90 24.43 13.37
N MET A 429 1.62 24.98 14.35
CA MET A 429 1.36 26.30 14.92
C MET A 429 2.63 27.15 14.93
N LEU A 430 2.44 28.46 14.76
CA LEU A 430 3.50 29.45 14.94
C LEU A 430 3.70 29.69 16.44
N VAL A 431 4.87 29.35 16.98
CA VAL A 431 5.23 29.70 18.35
C VAL A 431 5.52 31.19 18.42
N ASP A 432 6.45 31.66 17.61
CA ASP A 432 6.81 33.07 17.54
C ASP A 432 7.56 33.43 16.24
N THR A 433 7.69 34.72 16.01
CA THR A 433 8.52 35.31 14.97
C THR A 433 9.41 36.36 15.61
N VAL A 434 10.71 36.08 15.65
CA VAL A 434 11.69 36.86 16.41
C VAL A 434 12.67 37.51 15.45
N SER A 435 13.04 38.76 15.71
CA SER A 435 14.03 39.51 14.95
C SER A 435 14.73 40.51 15.86
N ASN A 436 15.99 40.85 15.60
CA ASN A 436 16.74 41.85 16.36
C ASN A 436 16.82 41.57 17.87
N ALA A 437 17.07 40.30 18.24
CA ALA A 437 17.25 39.88 19.62
C ALA A 437 18.54 39.07 19.74
N ASP A 438 19.18 39.06 20.92
CA ASP A 438 20.36 38.21 21.19
C ASP A 438 19.96 36.75 21.49
N SER A 439 18.76 36.58 22.06
CA SER A 439 18.19 35.27 22.39
C SER A 439 16.66 35.33 22.45
N TYR A 440 16.05 34.15 22.34
CA TYR A 440 14.63 33.93 22.54
C TYR A 440 14.44 32.86 23.63
N VAL A 441 13.49 33.08 24.54
CA VAL A 441 13.08 32.10 25.53
C VAL A 441 11.61 31.79 25.33
N GLY A 442 11.31 30.52 25.02
CA GLY A 442 9.96 30.00 24.89
C GLY A 442 9.68 28.91 25.92
N SER A 443 8.43 28.46 26.02
CA SER A 443 8.01 27.36 26.87
C SER A 443 7.08 26.37 26.17
N ASP A 444 7.11 25.12 26.65
CA ASP A 444 6.20 24.04 26.26
C ASP A 444 6.10 23.00 27.40
N LEU A 445 5.23 22.00 27.24
CA LEU A 445 5.12 20.86 28.14
C LEU A 445 6.16 19.79 27.79
N MET A 446 6.79 19.21 28.82
CA MET A 446 7.55 17.96 28.65
C MET A 446 6.64 16.82 28.19
N ASN A 447 7.20 15.84 27.48
CA ASN A 447 6.46 14.73 26.86
C ASN A 447 5.33 15.18 25.94
N ALA A 448 5.43 16.38 25.37
CA ALA A 448 4.46 16.86 24.40
C ALA A 448 4.41 16.02 23.12
N GLY A 449 5.46 15.21 22.85
CA GLY A 449 5.59 14.47 21.59
C GLY A 449 5.64 15.40 20.38
N ALA A 450 6.14 16.62 20.58
CA ALA A 450 6.16 17.67 19.56
C ALA A 450 7.57 17.83 18.98
N ARG A 451 7.62 18.27 17.73
CA ARG A 451 8.83 18.72 17.05
C ARG A 451 8.77 20.23 16.88
N TYR A 452 9.91 20.89 16.70
CA TYR A 452 9.99 22.31 16.43
C TYR A 452 10.80 22.57 15.17
N ALA A 453 10.29 23.42 14.29
CA ALA A 453 11.06 23.94 13.17
C ALA A 453 11.52 25.38 13.49
N VAL A 454 12.82 25.62 13.49
CA VAL A 454 13.43 26.93 13.74
C VAL A 454 14.17 27.37 12.50
N CYS A 455 13.64 28.32 11.74
CA CYS A 455 14.20 28.65 10.44
C CYS A 455 14.28 30.15 10.19
N ASN A 456 15.16 30.53 9.26
CA ASN A 456 15.20 31.87 8.68
C ASN A 456 14.97 31.78 7.16
N GLU A 457 14.83 32.92 6.50
CA GLU A 457 14.48 32.94 5.08
C GLU A 457 15.52 32.27 4.16
N ALA A 458 16.79 32.27 4.57
CA ALA A 458 17.86 31.60 3.82
C ALA A 458 17.80 30.07 3.95
N GLY A 459 17.18 29.55 5.01
CA GLY A 459 16.95 28.11 5.22
C GLY A 459 15.61 27.60 4.71
N PHE A 460 14.79 28.45 4.09
CA PHE A 460 13.55 27.99 3.46
C PHE A 460 13.85 27.10 2.25
N ILE A 461 13.03 26.06 2.10
CA ILE A 461 12.99 25.25 0.88
C ILE A 461 12.42 26.14 -0.23
N ARG A 462 13.19 26.29 -1.31
CA ARG A 462 12.82 27.10 -2.47
C ARG A 462 12.22 26.20 -3.53
N LEU A 463 10.99 26.48 -3.92
CA LEU A 463 10.30 25.83 -5.03
C LEU A 463 10.23 26.84 -6.17
N ASP A 464 10.88 26.55 -7.28
CA ASP A 464 10.74 27.35 -8.49
C ASP A 464 9.44 26.97 -9.23
N ASP A 465 9.09 27.71 -10.28
CA ASP A 465 7.87 27.46 -11.04
C ASP A 465 7.90 26.06 -11.72
N ALA A 466 9.09 25.52 -11.99
CA ALA A 466 9.28 24.21 -12.61
C ALA A 466 8.98 23.04 -11.65
N ALA A 467 9.10 23.25 -10.34
CA ALA A 467 8.70 22.28 -9.33
C ALA A 467 7.17 22.03 -9.30
N PHE A 468 6.37 22.96 -9.84
CA PHE A 468 4.92 22.84 -9.88
C PHE A 468 4.42 22.22 -11.18
N THR A 469 3.76 21.08 -11.06
CA THR A 469 3.12 20.37 -12.17
C THR A 469 1.59 20.45 -12.05
N ARG A 470 0.87 20.11 -13.11
CA ARG A 470 -0.58 19.88 -13.02
C ARG A 470 -0.83 18.38 -12.94
N PRO A 471 -1.72 17.92 -12.05
CA PRO A 471 -2.12 16.53 -12.03
C PRO A 471 -2.75 16.15 -13.37
N GLU A 472 -2.31 15.04 -13.93
CA GLU A 472 -2.92 14.49 -15.14
C GLU A 472 -4.28 13.89 -14.77
N ARG A 473 -5.35 14.45 -15.35
CA ARG A 473 -6.73 14.02 -15.12
C ARG A 473 -7.29 13.38 -16.38
N THR A 474 -7.77 12.14 -16.28
CA THR A 474 -8.39 11.47 -17.43
C THR A 474 -9.65 12.19 -17.87
N GLN A 475 -9.87 12.33 -19.17
CA GLN A 475 -11.11 12.91 -19.69
C GLN A 475 -12.13 11.79 -19.94
N ALA A 476 -13.38 12.01 -19.54
CA ALA A 476 -14.48 11.09 -19.84
C ALA A 476 -14.56 10.85 -21.36
N ARG A 477 -14.64 9.58 -21.74
CA ARG A 477 -14.85 9.13 -23.12
C ARG A 477 -15.69 7.85 -23.08
N GLU A 478 -16.06 7.34 -24.25
CA GLU A 478 -16.72 6.04 -24.34
C GLU A 478 -15.92 4.95 -23.60
N TYR A 479 -16.58 4.31 -22.63
CA TYR A 479 -16.03 3.35 -21.65
C TYR A 479 -14.93 3.87 -20.73
N ILE A 480 -14.51 5.14 -20.78
CA ILE A 480 -13.47 5.69 -19.90
C ILE A 480 -14.11 6.58 -18.85
N GLY A 481 -13.95 6.20 -17.59
CA GLY A 481 -14.38 6.95 -16.42
C GLY A 481 -13.44 8.10 -16.08
N SER A 482 -14.00 9.13 -15.45
CA SER A 482 -13.29 10.29 -14.92
C SER A 482 -14.05 10.84 -13.71
N ASN A 483 -13.48 11.78 -12.96
CA ASN A 483 -14.12 12.37 -11.78
C ASN A 483 -14.68 11.29 -10.85
N LEU A 484 -13.78 10.46 -10.30
CA LEU A 484 -14.16 9.21 -9.64
C LEU A 484 -14.96 9.45 -8.35
N ARG A 485 -14.86 10.65 -7.77
CA ARG A 485 -15.64 11.13 -6.64
C ARG A 485 -17.07 11.57 -7.01
N ASN A 486 -17.43 11.61 -8.29
CA ASN A 486 -18.80 11.93 -8.72
C ASN A 486 -19.77 10.77 -8.40
N ILE A 487 -20.75 11.03 -7.54
CA ILE A 487 -21.74 10.04 -7.12
C ILE A 487 -22.72 9.64 -8.24
N GLU A 488 -22.80 10.42 -9.32
CA GLU A 488 -23.65 10.12 -10.48
C GLU A 488 -23.03 9.07 -11.42
N ASN A 489 -21.77 8.68 -11.21
CA ASN A 489 -21.16 7.56 -11.92
C ASN A 489 -21.94 6.27 -11.65
N GLU A 490 -21.86 5.29 -12.56
CA GLU A 490 -22.44 3.96 -12.41
C GLU A 490 -21.57 2.92 -13.13
N SER A 491 -21.41 1.72 -12.57
CA SER A 491 -20.68 0.62 -13.20
C SER A 491 -21.02 -0.72 -12.56
N ASP A 492 -21.04 -1.79 -13.36
CA ASP A 492 -21.14 -3.18 -12.89
C ASP A 492 -19.87 -4.01 -13.17
N TYR A 493 -18.95 -3.47 -13.99
CA TYR A 493 -17.66 -4.07 -14.32
C TYR A 493 -16.60 -2.98 -14.48
N ILE A 494 -15.64 -2.88 -13.56
CA ILE A 494 -14.58 -1.86 -13.63
C ILE A 494 -13.26 -2.50 -14.08
N ILE A 495 -12.62 -1.93 -15.10
CA ILE A 495 -11.24 -2.25 -15.51
C ILE A 495 -10.33 -1.15 -14.98
N ILE A 496 -9.40 -1.48 -14.08
CA ILE A 496 -8.41 -0.56 -13.52
C ILE A 496 -7.08 -0.77 -14.27
N THR A 497 -6.54 0.31 -14.85
CA THR A 497 -5.29 0.24 -15.62
C THR A 497 -4.61 1.60 -15.77
N LYS A 498 -3.47 1.66 -16.47
CA LYS A 498 -2.81 2.92 -16.88
C LYS A 498 -3.27 3.38 -18.27
N PRO A 499 -3.18 4.69 -18.59
CA PRO A 499 -3.59 5.23 -19.89
C PRO A 499 -3.02 4.51 -21.11
N GLN A 500 -1.80 3.98 -21.03
CA GLN A 500 -1.17 3.19 -22.10
C GLN A 500 -2.02 1.97 -22.53
N PHE A 501 -2.80 1.37 -21.63
CA PHE A 501 -3.63 0.20 -21.95
C PHE A 501 -5.08 0.55 -22.32
N PHE A 502 -5.45 1.84 -22.38
CA PHE A 502 -6.84 2.25 -22.60
C PHE A 502 -7.43 1.74 -23.92
N THR A 503 -6.62 1.65 -24.99
CA THR A 503 -7.09 1.09 -26.27
C THR A 503 -7.60 -0.34 -26.09
N GLN A 504 -6.81 -1.19 -25.44
CA GLN A 504 -7.11 -2.60 -25.24
C GLN A 504 -8.21 -2.77 -24.17
N ALA A 505 -8.11 -2.05 -23.05
CA ALA A 505 -9.14 -2.05 -22.01
C ALA A 505 -10.53 -1.64 -22.53
N LYS A 506 -10.59 -0.65 -23.43
CA LYS A 506 -11.86 -0.26 -24.09
C LYS A 506 -12.42 -1.36 -24.98
N ARG A 507 -11.58 -2.08 -25.73
CA ARG A 507 -12.03 -3.22 -26.55
C ARG A 507 -12.68 -4.28 -25.66
N LEU A 508 -12.07 -4.59 -24.53
CA LEU A 508 -12.63 -5.52 -23.56
C LEU A 508 -13.94 -5.00 -22.93
N ALA A 509 -13.99 -3.73 -22.52
CA ALA A 509 -15.21 -3.14 -21.97
C ALA A 509 -16.38 -3.19 -22.97
N ALA A 510 -16.14 -2.86 -24.24
CA ALA A 510 -17.14 -2.97 -25.31
C ALA A 510 -17.58 -4.42 -25.55
N HIS A 511 -16.65 -5.37 -25.50
CA HIS A 511 -16.98 -6.79 -25.61
C HIS A 511 -17.86 -7.25 -24.43
N LYS A 512 -17.50 -6.89 -23.19
CA LYS A 512 -18.28 -7.23 -21.99
C LYS A 512 -19.67 -6.57 -22.01
N LYS A 513 -19.81 -5.36 -22.53
CA LYS A 513 -21.13 -4.73 -22.79
C LYS A 513 -22.03 -5.64 -23.66
N GLY A 514 -21.45 -6.25 -24.69
CA GLY A 514 -22.15 -7.22 -25.57
C GLY A 514 -22.47 -8.56 -24.90
N HIS A 515 -21.78 -8.90 -23.81
CA HIS A 515 -21.95 -10.14 -23.05
C HIS A 515 -22.70 -9.90 -21.73
N GLY A 516 -23.58 -8.89 -21.73
CA GLY A 516 -24.60 -8.69 -20.72
C GLY A 516 -24.12 -7.99 -19.45
N PHE A 517 -23.01 -7.26 -19.50
CA PHE A 517 -22.69 -6.19 -18.56
C PHE A 517 -23.39 -4.89 -18.98
N GLY A 518 -24.04 -4.24 -18.03
CA GLY A 518 -24.83 -3.03 -18.21
C GLY A 518 -24.00 -1.76 -18.35
N SER A 519 -22.92 -1.58 -17.59
CA SER A 519 -22.13 -0.34 -17.62
C SER A 519 -20.64 -0.62 -17.35
N PRO A 520 -19.93 -1.35 -18.23
CA PRO A 520 -18.50 -1.57 -18.06
C PRO A 520 -17.71 -0.26 -18.20
N LEU A 521 -16.73 -0.04 -17.32
CA LEU A 521 -15.99 1.21 -17.22
C LEU A 521 -14.49 0.96 -17.01
N VAL A 522 -13.66 1.65 -17.78
CA VAL A 522 -12.20 1.70 -17.66
C VAL A 522 -11.81 2.91 -16.83
N VAL A 523 -10.98 2.71 -15.81
CA VAL A 523 -10.54 3.74 -14.87
C VAL A 523 -9.02 3.77 -14.78
N SER A 524 -8.45 4.98 -14.79
CA SER A 524 -7.03 5.18 -14.57
C SER A 524 -6.66 4.92 -13.10
N VAL A 525 -5.65 4.08 -12.86
CA VAL A 525 -5.07 3.92 -11.52
C VAL A 525 -4.46 5.23 -11.01
N ASN A 526 -3.97 6.11 -11.89
CA ASN A 526 -3.43 7.42 -11.50
C ASN A 526 -4.53 8.36 -10.97
N ASP A 527 -5.75 8.30 -11.53
CA ASP A 527 -6.88 9.08 -11.01
C ASP A 527 -7.33 8.54 -9.66
N ILE A 528 -7.25 7.22 -9.45
CA ILE A 528 -7.52 6.59 -8.15
C ILE A 528 -6.55 7.11 -7.08
N PHE A 529 -5.23 7.08 -7.33
CA PHE A 529 -4.26 7.61 -6.37
C PHE A 529 -4.47 9.10 -6.13
N THR A 530 -4.74 9.86 -7.20
CA THR A 530 -5.03 11.29 -7.08
C THR A 530 -6.25 11.57 -6.19
N ASP A 531 -7.33 10.82 -6.36
CA ASP A 531 -8.60 11.08 -5.67
C ASP A 531 -8.69 10.45 -4.28
N PHE A 532 -7.97 9.36 -4.01
CA PHE A 532 -8.15 8.55 -2.79
C PHE A 532 -6.92 8.48 -1.87
N SER A 533 -5.73 8.90 -2.33
CA SER A 533 -4.51 9.01 -1.53
C SER A 533 -3.74 10.31 -1.74
N GLY A 534 -4.32 11.27 -2.47
CA GLY A 534 -3.70 12.58 -2.70
C GLY A 534 -2.46 12.51 -3.58
N GLY A 535 -2.36 11.46 -4.39
CA GLY A 535 -1.23 11.20 -5.28
C GLY A 535 -0.20 10.21 -4.73
N ASN A 536 -0.31 9.74 -3.47
CA ASN A 536 0.56 8.66 -3.00
C ASN A 536 0.24 7.38 -3.76
N VAL A 537 1.26 6.65 -4.19
CA VAL A 537 1.09 5.27 -4.65
C VAL A 537 0.80 4.44 -3.40
N ASP A 538 -0.46 4.05 -3.18
CA ASP A 538 -0.86 3.26 -2.02
C ASP A 538 -1.95 2.26 -2.45
N PRO A 539 -1.75 0.93 -2.28
CA PRO A 539 -2.71 -0.08 -2.72
C PRO A 539 -4.10 0.15 -2.11
N THR A 540 -4.18 0.63 -0.86
CA THR A 540 -5.44 0.91 -0.18
C THR A 540 -6.28 1.96 -0.90
N ALA A 541 -5.69 2.85 -1.69
CA ALA A 541 -6.44 3.80 -2.52
C ALA A 541 -7.36 3.08 -3.53
N ILE A 542 -6.90 1.96 -4.11
CA ILE A 542 -7.69 1.13 -5.04
C ILE A 542 -8.88 0.51 -4.31
N ARG A 543 -8.65 -0.05 -3.12
CA ARG A 543 -9.74 -0.60 -2.28
C ARG A 543 -10.74 0.48 -1.87
N ASN A 544 -10.25 1.65 -1.44
CA ASN A 544 -11.08 2.78 -1.05
C ASN A 544 -11.91 3.31 -2.23
N PHE A 545 -11.36 3.32 -3.44
CA PHE A 545 -12.10 3.63 -4.65
C PHE A 545 -13.20 2.61 -4.93
N LEU A 546 -12.90 1.31 -4.89
CA LEU A 546 -13.92 0.26 -5.11
C LEU A 546 -15.01 0.30 -4.05
N ALA A 547 -14.65 0.53 -2.78
CA ALA A 547 -15.60 0.78 -1.69
C ALA A 547 -16.44 2.03 -1.95
N PHE A 548 -15.82 3.12 -2.41
CA PHE A 548 -16.53 4.36 -2.74
C PHE A 548 -17.54 4.14 -3.86
N ALA A 549 -17.11 3.50 -4.96
CA ALA A 549 -17.97 3.17 -6.09
C ALA A 549 -19.16 2.32 -5.63
N GLN A 550 -18.92 1.21 -4.93
CA GLN A 550 -20.00 0.33 -4.48
C GLN A 550 -21.00 1.02 -3.55
N ARG A 551 -20.53 1.94 -2.70
CA ARG A 551 -21.36 2.59 -1.64
C ARG A 551 -22.04 3.89 -2.08
N ASN A 552 -21.46 4.62 -3.05
CA ASN A 552 -21.84 6.00 -3.36
C ASN A 552 -22.24 6.24 -4.81
N TRP A 553 -21.77 5.42 -5.76
CA TRP A 553 -22.17 5.56 -7.16
C TRP A 553 -23.63 5.13 -7.33
N LYS A 554 -24.27 5.66 -8.36
CA LYS A 554 -25.62 5.28 -8.76
C LYS A 554 -25.64 3.79 -9.12
N ASN A 555 -26.54 3.03 -8.48
CA ASN A 555 -26.60 1.57 -8.57
C ASN A 555 -25.25 0.88 -8.24
N GLY A 556 -24.42 1.47 -7.39
CA GLY A 556 -23.10 0.94 -7.02
C GLY A 556 -23.17 -0.45 -6.37
N ASP A 557 -24.30 -0.81 -5.77
CA ASP A 557 -24.59 -2.16 -5.26
C ASP A 557 -24.57 -3.25 -6.34
N ARG A 558 -24.54 -2.87 -7.63
CA ARG A 558 -24.37 -3.77 -8.78
C ARG A 558 -22.92 -3.93 -9.25
N LEU A 559 -21.96 -3.24 -8.62
CA LEU A 559 -20.55 -3.45 -8.90
C LEU A 559 -20.13 -4.85 -8.43
N ASP A 560 -20.17 -5.79 -9.37
CA ASP A 560 -19.94 -7.20 -9.11
C ASP A 560 -18.52 -7.66 -9.51
N TYR A 561 -17.84 -6.89 -10.37
CA TYR A 561 -16.56 -7.27 -10.96
C TYR A 561 -15.57 -6.11 -11.02
N ALA A 562 -14.32 -6.39 -10.66
CA ALA A 562 -13.17 -5.54 -10.92
C ALA A 562 -12.09 -6.35 -11.66
N LEU A 563 -11.49 -5.76 -12.67
CA LEU A 563 -10.37 -6.33 -13.40
C LEU A 563 -9.17 -5.39 -13.30
N LEU A 564 -8.03 -5.90 -12.85
CA LEU A 564 -6.76 -5.20 -12.90
C LEU A 564 -6.06 -5.56 -14.21
N MET A 565 -5.82 -4.59 -15.08
CA MET A 565 -5.10 -4.83 -16.34
C MET A 565 -3.72 -4.20 -16.27
N GLY A 566 -2.69 -5.03 -16.22
CA GLY A 566 -1.30 -4.63 -16.01
C GLY A 566 -0.54 -5.60 -15.13
N SER A 567 0.77 -5.72 -15.37
CA SER A 567 1.71 -6.31 -14.43
C SER A 567 1.78 -5.51 -13.13
N GLY A 568 2.21 -6.16 -12.05
CA GLY A 568 2.49 -5.49 -10.80
C GLY A 568 3.39 -6.34 -9.90
N HIS A 569 4.13 -5.67 -9.03
CA HIS A 569 5.07 -6.31 -8.09
C HIS A 569 5.17 -5.49 -6.79
N TYR A 570 5.79 -6.10 -5.76
CA TYR A 570 5.97 -5.50 -4.43
C TYR A 570 7.01 -4.38 -4.38
N ASP A 571 7.88 -4.23 -5.39
CA ASP A 571 8.84 -3.12 -5.44
C ASP A 571 8.16 -1.80 -5.84
N TYR A 572 7.36 -1.23 -4.95
CA TYR A 572 6.59 0.00 -5.18
C TYR A 572 7.48 1.23 -5.44
N LYS A 573 8.64 1.29 -4.76
CA LYS A 573 9.63 2.37 -4.88
C LYS A 573 10.58 2.21 -6.08
N GLN A 574 10.51 1.09 -6.80
CA GLN A 574 11.37 0.74 -7.94
C GLN A 574 12.87 0.76 -7.62
N VAL A 575 13.23 0.24 -6.44
CA VAL A 575 14.63 0.19 -5.98
C VAL A 575 15.37 -1.02 -6.56
N LYS A 576 14.69 -2.14 -6.74
CA LYS A 576 15.28 -3.43 -7.12
C LYS A 576 15.15 -3.72 -8.60
N THR A 577 14.01 -3.36 -9.18
CA THR A 577 13.69 -3.71 -10.55
C THR A 577 13.33 -2.49 -11.39
N GLY A 578 13.79 -2.51 -12.64
CA GLY A 578 13.32 -1.58 -13.68
C GLY A 578 12.00 -2.00 -14.32
N GLU A 579 11.44 -3.14 -13.91
CA GLU A 579 10.16 -3.62 -14.41
C GLU A 579 9.04 -2.61 -14.08
N PRO A 580 8.07 -2.43 -15.00
CA PRO A 580 7.00 -1.47 -14.79
C PRO A 580 5.96 -2.04 -13.82
N ASN A 581 5.72 -1.30 -12.74
CA ASN A 581 4.58 -1.55 -11.85
C ASN A 581 3.35 -0.82 -12.42
N ILE A 582 2.48 -1.53 -13.14
CA ILE A 582 1.33 -0.91 -13.83
C ILE A 582 0.16 -0.75 -12.87
N VAL A 583 -0.33 -1.85 -12.31
CA VAL A 583 -1.37 -1.86 -11.27
C VAL A 583 -0.80 -2.64 -10.12
N ILE A 584 -0.46 -1.95 -9.04
CA ILE A 584 0.27 -2.53 -7.92
C ILE A 584 -0.59 -3.62 -7.22
N PRO A 585 -0.04 -4.78 -6.86
CA PRO A 585 -0.72 -5.72 -5.95
C PRO A 585 -0.74 -5.11 -4.54
N ALA A 586 -1.56 -5.64 -3.63
CA ALA A 586 -1.45 -5.28 -2.22
C ALA A 586 -0.55 -6.29 -1.52
N GLU A 587 0.39 -5.80 -0.72
CA GLU A 587 1.14 -6.63 0.22
C GLU A 587 0.43 -6.60 1.57
N VAL A 588 0.02 -7.78 2.06
CA VAL A 588 -0.61 -7.90 3.37
C VAL A 588 0.37 -8.60 4.29
N THR A 589 0.78 -7.93 5.36
CA THR A 589 1.71 -8.48 6.35
C THR A 589 0.96 -9.05 7.56
N GLY A 590 1.43 -10.21 8.04
CA GLY A 590 0.95 -10.85 9.26
C GLY A 590 -0.22 -11.82 9.10
N TYR A 591 -0.46 -12.62 10.15
CA TYR A 591 -1.56 -13.60 10.25
C TYR A 591 -2.92 -12.91 10.48
N SER A 592 -3.31 -12.02 9.58
CA SER A 592 -4.56 -11.27 9.67
C SER A 592 -5.63 -11.95 8.82
N TYR A 593 -6.50 -12.74 9.46
CA TYR A 593 -7.61 -13.43 8.77
C TYR A 593 -8.42 -12.45 7.88
N PRO A 594 -8.70 -12.78 6.61
CA PRO A 594 -8.59 -14.11 5.98
C PRO A 594 -7.22 -14.47 5.38
N PHE A 595 -6.23 -13.58 5.47
CA PHE A 595 -4.88 -13.78 4.92
C PHE A 595 -4.02 -14.52 5.96
N SER A 596 -4.18 -15.84 6.04
CA SER A 596 -3.52 -16.67 7.07
C SER A 596 -2.22 -17.36 6.60
N LEU A 597 -1.58 -16.87 5.53
CA LEU A 597 -0.39 -17.49 4.93
C LEU A 597 0.70 -16.43 4.68
N GLY A 598 1.43 -16.01 5.72
CA GLY A 598 2.64 -15.19 5.53
C GLY A 598 2.41 -13.83 4.85
N ILE A 599 3.40 -13.36 4.11
CA ILE A 599 3.45 -12.04 3.46
C ILE A 599 3.32 -12.27 1.97
N ASP A 600 2.10 -12.08 1.46
CA ASP A 600 1.77 -12.35 0.07
C ASP A 600 1.34 -11.07 -0.65
N CYS A 601 1.77 -10.95 -1.91
CA CYS A 601 1.12 -10.07 -2.87
C CYS A 601 -0.24 -10.67 -3.22
N THR A 602 -1.32 -9.97 -2.89
CA THR A 602 -2.69 -10.43 -3.16
C THR A 602 -3.54 -9.32 -3.74
N ASP A 603 -4.32 -9.65 -4.77
CA ASP A 603 -5.35 -8.76 -5.30
C ASP A 603 -6.67 -8.89 -4.53
N ASP A 604 -6.89 -10.00 -3.81
CA ASP A 604 -8.13 -10.24 -3.05
C ASP A 604 -8.37 -9.14 -2.01
N TYR A 605 -7.30 -8.55 -1.48
CA TYR A 605 -7.34 -7.36 -0.60
C TYR A 605 -8.28 -6.27 -1.14
N TYR A 606 -8.26 -6.00 -2.45
CA TYR A 606 -9.09 -4.98 -3.07
C TYR A 606 -10.57 -5.33 -3.11
N ALA A 607 -10.93 -6.61 -2.96
CA ALA A 607 -12.30 -7.09 -2.97
C ALA A 607 -12.93 -7.14 -1.56
N TYR A 608 -12.16 -7.01 -0.48
CA TYR A 608 -12.68 -6.96 0.89
C TYR A 608 -13.11 -5.55 1.28
N LEU A 609 -14.34 -5.18 0.92
CA LEU A 609 -14.89 -3.84 1.13
C LEU A 609 -15.75 -3.72 2.41
N GLY A 610 -15.95 -4.79 3.17
CA GLY A 610 -16.82 -4.82 4.35
C GLY A 610 -16.16 -4.28 5.62
N THR A 611 -16.93 -3.60 6.49
CA THR A 611 -16.42 -2.99 7.73
C THR A 611 -16.43 -3.96 8.92
N ASN A 612 -17.28 -4.99 8.87
CA ASN A 612 -17.55 -5.90 10.00
C ASN A 612 -17.50 -7.38 9.61
N ASP A 613 -17.41 -7.69 8.31
CA ASP A 613 -17.35 -9.05 7.79
C ASP A 613 -16.19 -9.13 6.80
N THR A 614 -15.03 -9.51 7.33
CA THR A 614 -13.80 -9.73 6.55
C THR A 614 -13.76 -11.15 5.96
N SER A 615 -14.81 -11.95 6.13
CA SER A 615 -14.79 -13.37 5.74
C SER A 615 -15.20 -13.62 4.29
N ALA A 616 -15.73 -12.61 3.59
CA ALA A 616 -16.17 -12.76 2.20
C ALA A 616 -15.83 -11.54 1.34
N MET A 617 -15.36 -11.81 0.11
CA MET A 617 -15.14 -10.78 -0.91
C MET A 617 -16.47 -10.13 -1.33
N SER A 618 -16.47 -8.80 -1.45
CA SER A 618 -17.63 -7.99 -1.82
C SER A 618 -17.88 -7.93 -3.34
N LEU A 619 -16.85 -8.23 -4.15
CA LEU A 619 -16.90 -8.32 -5.60
C LEU A 619 -15.91 -9.40 -6.08
N SER A 620 -16.03 -9.82 -7.33
CA SER A 620 -15.07 -10.72 -7.95
C SER A 620 -13.93 -9.90 -8.54
N ILE A 621 -12.69 -10.24 -8.19
CA ILE A 621 -11.51 -9.59 -8.74
C ILE A 621 -10.70 -10.56 -9.59
N GLY A 622 -10.04 -10.04 -10.63
CA GLY A 622 -9.08 -10.78 -11.42
C GLY A 622 -8.05 -9.85 -12.05
N ARG A 623 -6.95 -10.42 -12.55
CA ARG A 623 -5.87 -9.68 -13.18
C ARG A 623 -5.57 -10.21 -14.59
N LEU A 624 -5.35 -9.29 -15.53
CA LEU A 624 -4.69 -9.56 -16.80
C LEU A 624 -3.26 -9.00 -16.72
N PRO A 625 -2.25 -9.84 -16.43
CA PRO A 625 -0.87 -9.39 -16.31
C PRO A 625 -0.29 -9.09 -17.71
N CYS A 626 0.00 -7.82 -17.98
CA CYS A 626 0.68 -7.36 -19.20
C CYS A 626 1.65 -6.24 -18.86
N ALA A 627 2.89 -6.34 -19.35
CA ALA A 627 3.91 -5.31 -19.24
C ALA A 627 3.79 -4.25 -20.36
N ASN A 628 3.25 -4.63 -21.52
CA ASN A 628 3.15 -3.78 -22.72
C ASN A 628 1.86 -4.01 -23.51
N GLU A 629 1.55 -3.09 -24.44
CA GLU A 629 0.28 -3.08 -25.19
C GLU A 629 0.06 -4.35 -26.02
N ASN A 630 1.11 -4.99 -26.54
CA ASN A 630 1.01 -6.21 -27.35
C ASN A 630 0.57 -7.41 -26.51
N GLU A 631 1.08 -7.53 -25.28
CA GLU A 631 0.64 -8.57 -24.34
C GLU A 631 -0.82 -8.37 -23.93
N ALA A 632 -1.22 -7.11 -23.68
CA ALA A 632 -2.60 -6.77 -23.38
C ALA A 632 -3.54 -7.13 -24.55
N GLU A 633 -3.12 -6.81 -25.79
CA GLU A 633 -3.83 -7.20 -27.00
C GLU A 633 -3.98 -8.72 -27.12
N ALA A 634 -2.89 -9.48 -26.99
CA ALA A 634 -2.91 -10.93 -27.10
C ALA A 634 -3.84 -11.60 -26.05
N MET A 635 -3.87 -11.09 -24.81
CA MET A 635 -4.81 -11.59 -23.81
C MET A 635 -6.27 -11.27 -24.16
N ILE A 636 -6.55 -10.04 -24.62
CA ILE A 636 -7.90 -9.62 -24.96
C ILE A 636 -8.41 -10.35 -26.20
N ASP A 637 -7.56 -10.59 -27.19
CA ASP A 637 -7.91 -11.36 -28.37
C ASP A 637 -8.31 -12.79 -27.98
N LYS A 638 -7.54 -13.47 -27.12
CA LYS A 638 -7.92 -14.79 -26.60
C LYS A 638 -9.27 -14.78 -25.86
N ILE A 639 -9.54 -13.76 -25.05
CA ILE A 639 -10.83 -13.62 -24.34
C ILE A 639 -11.96 -13.47 -25.35
N ILE A 640 -11.82 -12.54 -26.29
CA ILE A 640 -12.84 -12.25 -27.30
C ILE A 640 -13.06 -13.47 -28.21
N GLU A 641 -12.00 -14.15 -28.63
CA GLU A 641 -12.09 -15.39 -29.41
C GLU A 641 -12.78 -16.50 -28.63
N THR A 642 -12.58 -16.58 -27.31
CA THR A 642 -13.21 -17.62 -26.49
C THR A 642 -14.71 -17.36 -26.28
N GLU A 643 -15.08 -16.10 -26.04
CA GLU A 643 -16.43 -15.68 -25.62
C GLU A 643 -17.35 -15.28 -26.78
N ASP A 644 -16.83 -14.64 -27.83
CA ASP A 644 -17.64 -14.24 -29.00
C ASP A 644 -18.02 -15.47 -29.81
N THR A 645 -19.30 -15.83 -29.77
CA THR A 645 -19.88 -16.96 -30.52
C THR A 645 -19.56 -16.98 -32.01
N LYS A 646 -19.25 -15.83 -32.63
CA LYS A 646 -18.88 -15.72 -34.05
C LYS A 646 -17.41 -16.00 -34.33
N LYS A 647 -16.55 -15.90 -33.32
CA LYS A 647 -15.10 -16.12 -33.40
C LYS A 647 -14.67 -17.43 -32.74
N ALA A 648 -15.44 -17.87 -31.75
CA ALA A 648 -15.22 -19.08 -30.99
C ALA A 648 -15.01 -20.29 -31.89
N ASP A 649 -13.86 -20.94 -31.71
CA ASP A 649 -13.64 -22.30 -32.16
C ASP A 649 -14.46 -23.25 -31.29
N TRP A 650 -15.46 -23.90 -31.89
CA TRP A 650 -16.35 -24.87 -31.25
C TRP A 650 -15.82 -26.32 -31.32
N GLY A 651 -14.51 -26.49 -31.51
CA GLY A 651 -13.84 -27.78 -31.48
C GLY A 651 -14.05 -28.58 -30.19
N SER A 652 -13.83 -29.88 -30.28
CA SER A 652 -14.01 -30.83 -29.16
C SER A 652 -13.12 -30.55 -27.95
N TRP A 653 -12.01 -29.83 -28.14
CA TRP A 653 -11.09 -29.45 -27.09
C TRP A 653 -11.78 -28.71 -25.93
N ARG A 654 -12.84 -27.92 -26.20
CA ARG A 654 -13.62 -27.22 -25.16
C ARG A 654 -14.30 -28.16 -24.17
N ASN A 655 -14.60 -29.38 -24.58
CA ASN A 655 -15.20 -30.42 -23.74
C ASN A 655 -14.15 -31.43 -23.24
N SER A 656 -12.88 -31.03 -23.19
CA SER A 656 -11.78 -31.87 -22.70
C SER A 656 -11.15 -31.23 -21.45
N ALA A 657 -10.77 -32.06 -20.48
CA ALA A 657 -10.10 -31.63 -19.26
C ALA A 657 -8.85 -32.48 -19.01
N LEU A 658 -7.72 -31.83 -18.75
CA LEU A 658 -6.46 -32.46 -18.38
C LEU A 658 -6.24 -32.34 -16.88
N LEU A 659 -6.12 -33.48 -16.20
CA LEU A 659 -5.73 -33.54 -14.80
C LEU A 659 -4.25 -33.90 -14.72
N VAL A 660 -3.47 -33.02 -14.11
CA VAL A 660 -2.02 -33.15 -13.93
C VAL A 660 -1.75 -33.26 -12.44
N ALA A 661 -0.95 -34.25 -12.06
CA ALA A 661 -0.55 -34.44 -10.68
C ALA A 661 0.96 -34.62 -10.62
N ASP A 662 1.58 -33.96 -9.65
CA ASP A 662 2.96 -34.22 -9.25
C ASP A 662 3.13 -35.64 -8.70
N ASP A 663 4.37 -36.07 -8.51
CA ASP A 663 4.69 -37.36 -7.91
C ASP A 663 4.81 -37.29 -6.38
N ASP A 664 5.01 -38.44 -5.74
CA ASP A 664 5.04 -38.54 -4.27
C ASP A 664 6.48 -38.48 -3.70
N MET A 665 7.42 -37.85 -4.41
CA MET A 665 8.82 -37.72 -4.04
C MET A 665 9.30 -36.26 -4.09
N GLN A 666 10.39 -35.97 -3.38
CA GLN A 666 11.19 -34.75 -3.48
C GLN A 666 12.66 -35.18 -3.61
N GLY A 667 13.07 -35.45 -4.86
CA GLY A 667 14.33 -36.13 -5.16
C GLY A 667 14.39 -37.54 -4.57
N SER A 668 15.30 -37.78 -3.62
CA SER A 668 15.46 -39.10 -2.99
C SER A 668 14.57 -39.33 -1.76
N ARG A 669 13.73 -38.36 -1.38
CA ARG A 669 12.87 -38.43 -0.21
C ARG A 669 11.42 -38.58 -0.64
N GLU A 670 10.63 -39.28 0.17
CA GLU A 670 9.18 -39.27 0.01
C GLU A 670 8.62 -37.88 0.34
N ASP A 671 7.62 -37.45 -0.43
CA ASP A 671 6.83 -36.27 -0.13
C ASP A 671 6.06 -36.44 1.20
N LEU A 672 5.87 -35.33 1.90
CA LEU A 672 5.02 -35.23 3.08
C LEU A 672 3.53 -35.20 2.70
N ILE A 673 3.19 -34.75 1.49
CA ILE A 673 1.83 -34.75 0.93
C ILE A 673 1.58 -36.10 0.23
N ARG A 674 1.15 -37.11 1.00
CA ARG A 674 0.98 -38.49 0.52
C ARG A 674 -0.29 -39.18 1.04
N GLY A 675 -0.55 -40.40 0.54
CA GLY A 675 -1.70 -41.21 0.93
C GLY A 675 -3.01 -40.58 0.45
N ASP A 676 -4.04 -40.54 1.31
CA ASP A 676 -5.35 -39.97 0.96
C ASP A 676 -5.27 -38.47 0.60
N PHE A 677 -4.18 -37.77 0.92
CA PHE A 677 -3.98 -36.36 0.58
C PHE A 677 -2.94 -36.14 -0.53
N GLY A 678 -2.40 -37.20 -1.14
CA GLY A 678 -1.41 -37.11 -2.22
C GLY A 678 -1.92 -36.34 -3.44
N HIS A 679 -0.99 -35.83 -4.24
CA HIS A 679 -1.28 -35.00 -5.42
C HIS A 679 -2.19 -35.71 -6.43
N HIS A 680 -1.87 -36.97 -6.74
CA HIS A 680 -2.64 -37.82 -7.63
C HIS A 680 -4.02 -38.18 -7.02
N ALA A 681 -4.12 -38.46 -5.73
CA ALA A 681 -5.39 -38.71 -5.04
C ALA A 681 -6.31 -37.47 -5.05
N SER A 682 -5.75 -36.27 -4.95
CA SER A 682 -6.48 -35.01 -5.10
C SER A 682 -7.02 -34.81 -6.52
N SER A 683 -6.20 -35.11 -7.54
CA SER A 683 -6.63 -35.12 -8.94
C SER A 683 -7.74 -36.15 -9.19
N GLU A 684 -7.63 -37.36 -8.63
CA GLU A 684 -8.68 -38.39 -8.74
C GLU A 684 -10.01 -37.97 -8.11
N ARG A 685 -9.98 -37.22 -6.99
CA ARG A 685 -11.20 -36.65 -6.42
C ARG A 685 -11.86 -35.64 -7.36
N VAL A 686 -11.08 -34.78 -8.00
CA VAL A 686 -11.60 -33.85 -9.01
C VAL A 686 -12.17 -34.64 -10.20
N ALA A 687 -11.46 -35.67 -10.68
CA ALA A 687 -11.94 -36.56 -11.74
C ALA A 687 -13.30 -37.18 -11.40
N ALA A 688 -13.46 -37.73 -10.19
CA ALA A 688 -14.70 -38.35 -9.75
C ALA A 688 -15.87 -37.36 -9.68
N VAL A 689 -15.61 -36.12 -9.24
CA VAL A 689 -16.62 -35.05 -9.24
C VAL A 689 -16.99 -34.64 -10.67
N MET A 690 -16.00 -34.51 -11.56
CA MET A 690 -16.23 -34.16 -12.96
C MET A 690 -17.00 -35.26 -13.69
N ASP A 691 -16.65 -36.54 -13.49
CA ASP A 691 -17.37 -37.69 -14.05
C ASP A 691 -18.84 -37.71 -13.58
N ALA A 692 -19.07 -37.50 -12.28
CA ALA A 692 -20.40 -37.49 -11.71
C ALA A 692 -21.28 -36.33 -12.22
N LEU A 693 -20.70 -35.14 -12.38
CA LEU A 693 -21.45 -33.93 -12.78
C LEU A 693 -21.49 -33.71 -14.29
N ARG A 694 -20.50 -34.20 -15.03
CA ARG A 694 -20.28 -33.97 -16.47
C ARG A 694 -19.67 -35.22 -17.12
N PRO A 695 -20.40 -36.36 -17.14
CA PRO A 695 -19.88 -37.63 -17.69
C PRO A 695 -19.57 -37.57 -19.19
N SER A 696 -20.02 -36.52 -19.89
CA SER A 696 -19.71 -36.30 -21.31
C SER A 696 -18.34 -35.65 -21.55
N MET A 697 -17.64 -35.19 -20.51
CA MET A 697 -16.36 -34.48 -20.64
C MET A 697 -15.22 -35.48 -20.92
N ASP A 698 -14.40 -35.20 -21.94
CA ASP A 698 -13.20 -35.98 -22.26
C ASP A 698 -12.10 -35.71 -21.23
N MET A 699 -12.03 -36.54 -20.19
CA MET A 699 -11.03 -36.41 -19.14
C MET A 699 -9.75 -37.16 -19.49
N ARG A 700 -8.64 -36.44 -19.48
CA ARG A 700 -7.28 -36.93 -19.71
C ARG A 700 -6.46 -36.74 -18.44
N LYS A 701 -5.50 -37.63 -18.22
CA LYS A 701 -4.68 -37.64 -17.00
C LYS A 701 -3.21 -37.72 -17.38
N THR A 702 -2.38 -36.91 -16.73
CA THR A 702 -0.92 -36.98 -16.85
C THR A 702 -0.32 -36.81 -15.47
N TYR A 703 -0.08 -37.93 -14.80
CA TYR A 703 0.47 -37.94 -13.45
C TYR A 703 1.96 -38.23 -13.53
N LEU A 704 2.78 -37.36 -12.94
CA LEU A 704 4.23 -37.50 -12.94
C LEU A 704 4.68 -38.83 -12.33
N PHE A 705 3.90 -39.38 -11.40
CA PHE A 705 4.10 -40.70 -10.81
C PHE A 705 4.31 -41.81 -11.87
N ASP A 706 3.65 -41.72 -13.03
CA ASP A 706 3.71 -42.73 -14.10
C ASP A 706 4.98 -42.64 -14.97
N TYR A 707 5.80 -41.59 -14.79
CA TYR A 707 6.98 -41.32 -15.61
C TYR A 707 8.28 -41.59 -14.85
N ALA A 708 9.25 -42.15 -15.56
CA ALA A 708 10.54 -42.52 -15.00
C ALA A 708 11.45 -41.30 -14.78
N TRP A 709 12.23 -41.35 -13.71
CA TRP A 709 13.29 -40.39 -13.40
C TRP A 709 14.50 -40.55 -14.32
N THR A 710 15.11 -39.43 -14.69
CA THR A 710 16.47 -39.42 -15.26
C THR A 710 17.53 -39.53 -14.16
N SER A 711 18.80 -39.71 -14.55
CA SER A 711 19.94 -39.67 -13.61
C SER A 711 20.13 -38.31 -12.93
N ASN A 712 19.49 -37.26 -13.44
CA ASN A 712 19.57 -35.89 -12.91
C ASN A 712 18.40 -35.54 -11.99
N TRP A 713 17.52 -36.50 -11.66
CA TRP A 713 16.28 -36.26 -10.92
C TRP A 713 15.29 -35.35 -11.66
N GLU A 714 15.10 -35.61 -12.96
CA GLU A 714 14.14 -34.91 -13.81
C GLU A 714 13.14 -35.90 -14.41
N LYS A 715 11.99 -35.42 -14.89
CA LYS A 715 10.96 -36.20 -15.61
C LYS A 715 10.57 -35.56 -16.95
N PRO A 716 11.50 -35.45 -17.91
CA PRO A 716 11.27 -34.75 -19.18
C PRO A 716 10.18 -35.39 -20.06
N GLU A 717 9.90 -36.69 -19.90
CA GLU A 717 8.81 -37.37 -20.59
C GLU A 717 7.44 -36.93 -20.06
N ALA A 718 7.31 -36.64 -18.76
CA ALA A 718 6.10 -36.08 -18.18
C ALA A 718 5.88 -34.65 -18.70
N SER A 719 6.92 -33.81 -18.67
CA SER A 719 6.87 -32.45 -19.24
C SER A 719 6.44 -32.47 -20.70
N ARG A 720 6.99 -33.38 -21.50
CA ARG A 720 6.59 -33.54 -22.91
C ARG A 720 5.15 -34.02 -23.06
N ALA A 721 4.70 -34.96 -22.24
CA ALA A 721 3.32 -35.44 -22.27
C ALA A 721 2.32 -34.31 -21.93
N ILE A 722 2.59 -33.53 -20.89
CA ILE A 722 1.77 -32.37 -20.50
C ILE A 722 1.69 -31.35 -21.65
N ILE A 723 2.84 -30.97 -22.23
CA ILE A 723 2.90 -30.04 -23.36
C ILE A 723 2.14 -30.59 -24.57
N ASN A 724 2.27 -31.88 -24.87
CA ASN A 724 1.56 -32.51 -25.99
C ASN A 724 0.05 -32.53 -25.77
N GLU A 725 -0.43 -32.85 -24.56
CA GLU A 725 -1.86 -32.82 -24.23
C GLU A 725 -2.42 -31.41 -24.37
N ILE A 726 -1.73 -30.39 -23.83
CA ILE A 726 -2.13 -28.98 -23.98
C ILE A 726 -2.17 -28.58 -25.45
N ASN A 727 -1.13 -28.88 -26.22
CA ASN A 727 -1.04 -28.55 -27.65
C ASN A 727 -2.06 -29.31 -28.52
N SER A 728 -2.53 -30.47 -28.08
CA SER A 728 -3.60 -31.21 -28.74
C SER A 728 -4.99 -30.57 -28.54
N GLY A 729 -5.09 -29.60 -27.62
CA GLY A 729 -6.31 -28.87 -27.30
C GLY A 729 -7.04 -29.46 -26.09
N VAL A 730 -7.06 -28.70 -25.01
CA VAL A 730 -7.85 -28.98 -23.80
C VAL A 730 -8.53 -27.71 -23.31
N GLY A 731 -9.77 -27.84 -22.81
CA GLY A 731 -10.58 -26.71 -22.33
C GLY A 731 -10.25 -26.34 -20.89
N TYR A 732 -9.81 -27.32 -20.10
CA TYR A 732 -9.46 -27.16 -18.69
C TYR A 732 -8.16 -27.90 -18.38
N VAL A 733 -7.31 -27.28 -17.58
CA VAL A 733 -6.15 -27.95 -16.97
C VAL A 733 -6.27 -27.74 -15.46
N ASN A 734 -6.17 -28.82 -14.70
CA ASN A 734 -6.09 -28.78 -13.25
C ASN A 734 -4.78 -29.45 -12.82
N TYR A 735 -3.95 -28.73 -12.09
CA TYR A 735 -2.67 -29.20 -11.57
C TYR A 735 -2.73 -29.27 -10.05
N PHE A 736 -2.30 -30.39 -9.48
CA PHE A 736 -2.01 -30.54 -8.05
C PHE A 736 -0.57 -30.99 -7.87
N GLY A 737 0.22 -30.24 -7.12
CA GLY A 737 1.64 -30.51 -6.98
C GLY A 737 2.44 -29.36 -6.42
N HIS A 738 3.75 -29.53 -6.34
CA HIS A 738 4.68 -28.46 -6.00
C HIS A 738 4.86 -27.50 -7.17
N GLY A 739 5.38 -26.31 -6.89
CA GLY A 739 5.65 -25.35 -7.95
C GLY A 739 6.50 -24.20 -7.44
N SER A 740 7.13 -23.53 -8.39
CA SER A 740 7.81 -22.26 -8.19
C SER A 740 7.10 -21.16 -8.95
N GLU A 741 7.65 -19.95 -8.93
CA GLU A 741 7.14 -18.79 -9.67
C GLU A 741 7.18 -19.00 -11.19
N THR A 742 7.96 -19.97 -11.68
CA THR A 742 8.19 -20.18 -13.13
C THR A 742 7.99 -21.61 -13.62
N TYR A 743 7.85 -22.59 -12.73
CA TYR A 743 7.69 -24.00 -13.09
C TYR A 743 6.60 -24.68 -12.26
N TRP A 744 5.87 -25.61 -12.89
CA TRP A 744 5.16 -26.67 -12.17
C TRP A 744 6.18 -27.79 -11.91
N THR A 745 6.20 -28.32 -10.68
CA THR A 745 7.05 -29.44 -10.22
C THR A 745 8.53 -29.06 -10.04
N ASP A 746 9.21 -29.74 -9.13
CA ASP A 746 10.68 -29.63 -8.95
C ASP A 746 11.44 -30.54 -9.94
N GLU A 747 10.71 -31.41 -10.65
CA GLU A 747 11.15 -32.50 -11.52
C GLU A 747 11.35 -32.11 -12.99
N HIS A 748 11.66 -30.83 -13.27
CA HIS A 748 11.65 -30.25 -14.63
C HIS A 748 12.95 -30.38 -15.42
#